data_AF-A0A3S5Y086-F1
#
_entry.id   AF-A0A3S5Y086-F1
#
_cell.length_a   1.000
_cell.length_b   1.000
_cell.length_c   1.000
_cell.angle_alpha   90.00
_cell.angle_beta   90.00
_cell.angle_gamma   90.00
#
_symmetry.space_group_name_H-M   'P 1'
#
loop_
_entity.id
_entity.type
_entity.pdbx_description
1 polymer ?
#
loop_
_entity_poly.entity_id
_entity_poly.type
_entity_poly.pdbx_seq_one_letter_code
_entity_poly.pdbx_strand_id
1 'polypeptide(L)'
;MKRFFRSTYFAIILLIIYIPIAVMIFFSFNSSSSVSNWSGFSTKWYEEFFKNSPFIKSIITSLFVAVVSTVISVVIGTMAAIGLSRVSKRKQSKWNSIANIPLINADIITAVALMIIFLLSGVKFGIFTLIMAHVSFNVPYVLITVMPRLRKVDKSIVEASYDLGAKTGTVIFKIILPILKPAIIIATVIAFAMSFDDFIISYFTGGDQTNVASFIYSTKRIKPYIFAFGTMMVAIIAAGVIIWNAVLFTKERKEQVKLQIKNGTYKSKTIYRLEKEINDLLISLETITKTKKSKRINVWFKYYILKLKLKFASSKNYDKKIAKLEWKRYKLQNTINREKRYGVRLEKAKAKQKQLQKQINKATDIKRAAKLSIQLEKVEEKITFLSEEIAWITQQEKEAIKKAASINKKIKQLKKEFKAEENPSKKTINWYNKKIKYYEEWKIEVEEGKNNFKLRMIVEKLKEVKRVNENKISDLAAKLDLISTQAFRKVSVTSKINKQIMQNPNDANLKEIKQDKIAKFEITLNKLIESKNEKISKLKIKISKEKEKYFPSDIDETNFTKGFFARTWKIAMVTILALVSFTGLTVAYVMNNIYDLVIGNWGEYIDASLIKEFEEEYGVRVNYQVYDSNETLYNKLYTFSYDLMVPSDYMVQKLANEGKLEALDYSKLNVVSDDFKVGEQLHAGINKTAKFENEAEENNPKTISNDLLDVMTKSKVEYVEDSEKTLGTGTIVDYSIPYLWGDLIIVVNPNSKGNDKGGENIKWLLKTHPEVLSKTSVNGVLSDVVAGESYDEHATYTMKNSALSWGILWDAAAAGKEVLLNEDPKNVFAIAGQKLFGEGNFTSKESINAASNELKGLLKNNNVALQGDLLIENASDGKFDFAVMYNGDAALANRIYNGEEEGGSGETEEDSLTRNEREDKINFLYGRPNAKIEGTEDKYETTNIYSDNLVMARNSKHKDVAYDFINFYIKHAQDISEFTGTPTGFKETLEAAVGDGGMYENYKALFEPIILHKEKYEGNLQPFFNNNTYDPILVDAFNMLRTSK
;
A
#
# COMPACT_ATOMS: atom_id res chain seq x y z
N MET A 1 24.33 1.08 24.80
CA MET A 1 24.13 -0.15 24.00
C MET A 1 22.66 -0.56 23.86
N LYS A 2 21.92 -1.02 24.88
CA LYS A 2 20.54 -1.54 24.69
C LYS A 2 19.54 -0.60 23.98
N ARG A 3 19.64 0.73 24.20
CA ARG A 3 18.80 1.72 23.49
C ARG A 3 19.21 1.92 22.03
N PHE A 4 20.51 1.82 21.74
CA PHE A 4 21.05 1.89 20.39
C PHE A 4 20.56 0.68 19.59
N PHE A 5 20.83 -0.54 20.05
CA PHE A 5 20.37 -1.78 19.40
C PHE A 5 18.85 -1.81 19.14
N ARG A 6 18.02 -1.38 20.09
CA ARG A 6 16.56 -1.28 19.89
C ARG A 6 16.17 -0.26 18.83
N SER A 7 16.84 0.88 18.79
CA SER A 7 16.54 1.95 17.82
C SER A 7 17.03 1.55 16.43
N THR A 8 18.21 0.93 16.33
CA THR A 8 18.76 0.40 15.08
C THR A 8 17.91 -0.74 14.53
N TYR A 9 17.52 -1.71 15.37
CA TYR A 9 16.62 -2.81 14.97
C TYR A 9 15.28 -2.28 14.45
N PHE A 10 14.67 -1.33 15.16
CA PHE A 10 13.44 -0.70 14.71
C PHE A 10 13.64 0.09 13.40
N ALA A 11 14.75 0.82 13.25
CA ALA A 11 15.06 1.54 12.02
C ALA A 11 15.24 0.60 10.83
N ILE A 12 15.91 -0.55 11.01
CA ILE A 12 16.07 -1.57 9.96
C ILE A 12 14.70 -2.09 9.52
N ILE A 13 13.80 -2.41 10.46
CA ILE A 13 12.44 -2.86 10.13
C ILE A 13 11.69 -1.78 9.32
N LEU A 14 11.77 -0.51 9.74
CA LEU A 14 11.13 0.57 8.99
C LEU A 14 11.74 0.71 7.59
N LEU A 15 13.07 0.64 7.44
CA LEU A 15 13.71 0.72 6.14
C LEU A 15 13.25 -0.41 5.21
N ILE A 16 13.20 -1.66 5.70
CA ILE A 16 12.73 -2.80 4.90
C ILE A 16 11.30 -2.59 4.40
N ILE A 17 10.41 -2.02 5.23
CA ILE A 17 9.01 -1.77 4.85
C ILE A 17 8.85 -0.59 3.90
N TYR A 18 9.59 0.52 4.13
CA TYR A 18 9.38 1.77 3.39
C TYR A 18 10.26 1.92 2.14
N ILE A 19 11.38 1.21 2.02
CA ILE A 19 12.24 1.28 0.83
C ILE A 19 11.48 0.88 -0.44
N PRO A 20 10.76 -0.26 -0.51
CA PRO A 20 10.02 -0.63 -1.72
C PRO A 20 8.97 0.42 -2.11
N ILE A 21 8.28 1.00 -1.12
CA ILE A 21 7.30 2.08 -1.34
C ILE A 21 8.00 3.34 -1.88
N ALA A 22 9.16 3.70 -1.35
CA ALA A 22 9.94 4.84 -1.82
C ALA A 22 10.48 4.62 -3.24
N VAL A 23 10.91 3.40 -3.57
CA VAL A 23 11.35 3.02 -4.92
C VAL A 23 10.20 3.10 -5.91
N MET A 24 9.03 2.56 -5.57
CA MET A 24 7.81 2.69 -6.39
C MET A 24 7.46 4.17 -6.62
N ILE A 25 7.48 5.01 -5.57
CA ILE A 25 7.22 6.44 -5.71
C ILE A 25 8.25 7.10 -6.63
N PHE A 26 9.53 6.74 -6.51
CA PHE A 26 10.58 7.26 -7.36
C PHE A 26 10.34 6.91 -8.83
N PHE A 27 10.11 5.63 -9.15
CA PHE A 27 9.84 5.18 -10.52
C PHE A 27 8.49 5.63 -11.09
N SER A 28 7.54 6.10 -10.26
CA SER A 28 6.32 6.74 -10.77
C SER A 28 6.58 8.03 -11.56
N PHE A 29 7.77 8.63 -11.37
CA PHE A 29 8.22 9.82 -12.08
C PHE A 29 9.21 9.50 -13.20
N ASN A 30 9.32 8.24 -13.65
CA ASN A 30 10.24 7.87 -14.72
C ASN A 30 9.76 8.42 -16.07
N SER A 31 10.68 8.85 -16.94
CA SER A 31 10.34 9.28 -18.31
C SER A 31 10.14 8.10 -19.27
N SER A 32 10.79 6.96 -19.06
CA SER A 32 10.62 5.75 -19.88
C SER A 32 9.54 4.83 -19.34
N SER A 33 9.15 3.84 -20.15
CA SER A 33 8.24 2.74 -19.78
C SER A 33 8.90 1.69 -18.86
N SER A 34 10.21 1.78 -18.65
CA SER A 34 10.95 0.86 -17.78
C SER A 34 10.61 1.08 -16.30
N VAL A 35 10.43 -0.02 -15.57
CA VAL A 35 10.24 -0.05 -14.12
C VAL A 35 11.53 -0.33 -13.33
N SER A 36 12.63 -0.60 -14.05
CA SER A 36 13.93 -1.02 -13.50
C SER A 36 15.02 0.03 -13.76
N ASN A 37 15.00 0.68 -14.92
CA ASN A 37 16.02 1.63 -15.36
C ASN A 37 15.49 3.07 -15.30
N TRP A 38 16.21 3.95 -14.60
CA TRP A 38 15.88 5.37 -14.52
C TRP A 38 16.35 6.11 -15.78
N SER A 39 15.42 6.66 -16.56
CA SER A 39 15.72 7.37 -17.82
C SER A 39 15.59 8.89 -17.70
N GLY A 40 14.83 9.39 -16.72
CA GLY A 40 14.59 10.83 -16.56
C GLY A 40 13.37 11.12 -15.69
N PHE A 41 13.14 12.39 -15.36
CA PHE A 41 11.97 12.81 -14.58
C PHE A 41 10.81 13.21 -15.51
N SER A 42 9.63 12.63 -15.33
CA SER A 42 8.40 12.98 -16.05
C SER A 42 7.16 12.79 -15.18
N THR A 43 6.05 13.44 -15.55
CA THR A 43 4.73 13.25 -14.93
C THR A 43 3.70 12.62 -15.87
N LYS A 44 4.13 12.22 -17.08
CA LYS A 44 3.25 11.67 -18.13
C LYS A 44 2.38 10.50 -17.66
N TRP A 45 2.93 9.64 -16.81
CA TRP A 45 2.22 8.46 -16.30
C TRP A 45 1.02 8.77 -15.41
N TYR A 46 0.95 9.98 -14.84
CA TYR A 46 -0.21 10.43 -14.09
C TYR A 46 -1.36 10.79 -15.03
N GLU A 47 -1.08 11.28 -16.24
CA GLU A 47 -2.09 11.51 -17.27
C GLU A 47 -2.52 10.18 -17.90
N GLU A 48 -1.55 9.33 -18.25
CA GLU A 48 -1.78 7.99 -18.81
C GLU A 48 -2.67 7.13 -17.91
N PHE A 49 -2.46 7.24 -16.59
CA PHE A 49 -3.32 6.63 -15.58
C PHE A 49 -4.80 6.96 -15.77
N PHE A 50 -5.14 8.20 -16.12
CA PHE A 50 -6.54 8.62 -16.33
C PHE A 50 -7.08 8.23 -17.71
N LYS A 51 -6.20 8.02 -18.71
CA LYS A 51 -6.58 7.56 -20.06
C LYS A 51 -6.83 6.05 -20.10
N ASN A 52 -6.20 5.27 -19.22
CA ASN A 52 -6.35 3.83 -19.17
C ASN A 52 -7.73 3.41 -18.58
N SER A 53 -8.74 3.32 -19.45
CA SER A 53 -10.11 2.95 -19.10
C SER A 53 -10.21 1.59 -18.36
N PRO A 54 -9.53 0.51 -18.80
CA PRO A 54 -9.53 -0.77 -18.08
C PRO A 54 -9.03 -0.66 -16.64
N PHE A 55 -7.96 0.09 -16.39
CA PHE A 55 -7.41 0.23 -15.04
C PHE A 55 -8.32 1.06 -14.12
N ILE A 56 -8.87 2.19 -14.61
CA ILE A 56 -9.83 3.01 -13.85
C ILE A 56 -11.07 2.19 -13.45
N LYS A 57 -11.56 1.35 -14.37
CA LYS A 57 -12.66 0.44 -14.08
C LYS A 57 -12.33 -0.53 -12.96
N SER A 58 -11.12 -1.11 -12.94
CA SER A 58 -10.68 -1.99 -11.86
C SER A 58 -10.66 -1.30 -10.48
N ILE A 59 -10.29 -0.01 -10.44
CA ILE A 59 -10.27 0.81 -9.22
C ILE A 59 -11.68 1.03 -8.68
N ILE A 60 -12.63 1.35 -9.57
CA ILE A 60 -14.02 1.56 -9.21
C ILE A 60 -14.64 0.26 -8.69
N THR A 61 -14.36 -0.88 -9.33
CA THR A 61 -14.78 -2.20 -8.84
C THR A 61 -14.19 -2.50 -7.46
N SER A 62 -12.88 -2.35 -7.26
CA SER A 62 -12.24 -2.53 -5.94
C SER A 62 -12.85 -1.65 -4.86
N LEU A 63 -13.06 -0.36 -5.15
CA LEU A 63 -13.60 0.59 -4.18
C LEU A 63 -15.06 0.26 -3.85
N PHE A 64 -15.88 -0.06 -4.85
CA PHE A 64 -17.28 -0.43 -4.66
C PHE A 64 -17.40 -1.71 -3.82
N VAL A 65 -16.70 -2.78 -4.20
CA VAL A 65 -16.68 -4.05 -3.47
C VAL A 65 -16.20 -3.83 -2.03
N ALA A 66 -15.11 -3.09 -1.83
CA ALA A 66 -14.56 -2.83 -0.51
C ALA A 66 -15.52 -2.05 0.39
N VAL A 67 -16.23 -1.04 -0.13
CA VAL A 67 -17.20 -0.28 0.66
C VAL A 67 -18.41 -1.15 1.01
N VAL A 68 -19.00 -1.84 0.02
CA VAL A 68 -20.22 -2.63 0.22
C VAL A 68 -19.96 -3.82 1.15
N SER A 69 -18.90 -4.59 0.89
CA SER A 69 -18.53 -5.75 1.71
C SER A 69 -18.21 -5.32 3.15
N THR A 70 -17.54 -4.18 3.34
CA THR A 70 -17.22 -3.63 4.67
C THR A 70 -18.47 -3.24 5.43
N VAL A 71 -19.40 -2.51 4.81
CA VAL A 71 -20.64 -2.09 5.46
C VAL A 71 -21.44 -3.31 5.92
N ILE A 72 -21.61 -4.29 5.04
CA ILE A 72 -22.32 -5.54 5.35
C ILE A 72 -21.60 -6.30 6.49
N SER A 73 -20.28 -6.44 6.39
CA SER A 73 -19.47 -7.17 7.37
C SER A 73 -19.46 -6.50 8.75
N VAL A 74 -19.40 -5.17 8.80
CA VAL A 74 -19.44 -4.41 10.06
C VAL A 74 -20.79 -4.58 10.74
N VAL A 75 -21.89 -4.55 9.98
CA VAL A 75 -23.23 -4.80 10.51
C VAL A 75 -23.35 -6.23 11.03
N ILE A 76 -23.05 -7.23 10.19
CA ILE A 76 -23.16 -8.66 10.55
C ILE A 76 -22.22 -8.99 11.71
N GLY A 77 -20.94 -8.62 11.63
CA GLY A 77 -19.93 -8.91 12.65
C GLY A 77 -20.20 -8.21 13.99
N THR A 78 -20.71 -6.97 13.97
CA THR A 78 -21.10 -6.28 15.21
C THR A 78 -22.34 -6.91 15.85
N MET A 79 -23.34 -7.28 15.04
CA MET A 79 -24.53 -8.00 15.52
C MET A 79 -24.15 -9.37 16.10
N ALA A 80 -23.29 -10.11 15.41
CA ALA A 80 -22.75 -11.38 15.87
C ALA A 80 -21.95 -11.21 17.17
N ALA A 81 -21.10 -10.18 17.29
CA ALA A 81 -20.37 -9.89 18.53
C ALA A 81 -21.33 -9.63 19.71
N ILE A 82 -22.37 -8.82 19.49
CA ILE A 82 -23.38 -8.53 20.52
C ILE A 82 -24.17 -9.79 20.90
N GLY A 83 -24.59 -10.60 19.92
CA GLY A 83 -25.30 -11.86 20.16
C GLY A 83 -24.45 -12.87 20.93
N LEU A 84 -23.23 -13.13 20.44
CA LEU A 84 -22.27 -14.06 21.05
C LEU A 84 -21.76 -13.60 22.43
N SER A 85 -21.89 -12.32 22.77
CA SER A 85 -21.56 -11.83 24.12
C SER A 85 -22.54 -12.27 25.19
N ARG A 86 -23.75 -12.68 24.80
CA ARG A 86 -24.84 -13.07 25.71
C ARG A 86 -24.94 -14.57 25.92
N VAL A 87 -24.30 -15.38 25.09
CA VAL A 87 -24.30 -16.84 25.22
C VAL A 87 -23.21 -17.33 26.19
N SER A 88 -23.30 -18.59 26.62
CA SER A 88 -22.29 -19.18 27.50
C SER A 88 -20.91 -19.22 26.83
N LYS A 89 -19.83 -19.12 27.62
CA LYS A 89 -18.45 -19.10 27.11
C LYS A 89 -18.11 -20.28 26.20
N ARG A 90 -18.67 -21.48 26.47
CA ARG A 90 -18.47 -22.67 25.63
C ARG A 90 -19.13 -22.52 24.25
N LYS A 91 -20.40 -22.09 24.20
CA LYS A 91 -21.12 -21.85 22.93
C LYS A 91 -20.45 -20.73 22.13
N GLN A 92 -20.08 -19.66 22.83
CA GLN A 92 -19.32 -18.55 22.25
C GLN A 92 -18.01 -19.01 21.60
N SER A 93 -17.23 -19.86 22.31
CA SER A 93 -15.96 -20.35 21.78
C SER A 93 -16.15 -21.17 20.50
N LYS A 94 -17.15 -22.06 20.46
CA LYS A 94 -17.45 -22.87 19.27
C LYS A 94 -17.81 -22.00 18.06
N TRP A 95 -18.72 -21.05 18.25
CA TRP A 95 -19.12 -20.13 17.17
C TRP A 95 -17.98 -19.23 16.71
N ASN A 96 -17.14 -18.75 17.63
CA ASN A 96 -15.94 -18.00 17.27
C ASN A 96 -14.95 -18.85 16.45
N SER A 97 -14.77 -20.13 16.79
CA SER A 97 -13.92 -21.03 16.02
C SER A 97 -14.45 -21.24 14.61
N ILE A 98 -15.76 -21.43 14.44
CA ILE A 98 -16.40 -21.56 13.12
C ILE A 98 -16.25 -20.27 12.32
N ALA A 99 -16.57 -19.12 12.93
CA ALA A 99 -16.47 -17.84 12.25
C ALA A 99 -15.05 -17.58 11.77
N ASN A 100 -14.03 -17.93 12.54
CA ASN A 100 -12.64 -17.63 12.21
C ASN A 100 -11.97 -18.63 11.25
N ILE A 101 -12.68 -19.61 10.68
CA ILE A 101 -12.11 -20.57 9.71
C ILE A 101 -11.41 -19.85 8.54
N PRO A 102 -12.02 -18.83 7.88
CA PRO A 102 -11.36 -18.13 6.78
C PRO A 102 -10.04 -17.46 7.16
N LEU A 103 -9.88 -17.09 8.44
CA LEU A 103 -8.71 -16.36 8.95
C LEU A 103 -7.56 -17.31 9.35
N ILE A 104 -7.85 -18.61 9.46
CA ILE A 104 -6.88 -19.65 9.84
C ILE A 104 -6.37 -20.39 8.59
N ASN A 105 -7.22 -20.56 7.59
CA ASN A 105 -6.87 -21.20 6.33
C ASN A 105 -6.02 -20.27 5.46
N ALA A 106 -5.26 -20.84 4.54
CA ALA A 106 -4.67 -20.07 3.45
C ALA A 106 -5.78 -19.49 2.55
N ASP A 107 -5.60 -18.27 2.05
CA ASP A 107 -6.61 -17.57 1.25
C ASP A 107 -7.05 -18.38 0.03
N ILE A 108 -6.13 -19.12 -0.59
CA ILE A 108 -6.42 -20.00 -1.74
C ILE A 108 -7.42 -21.12 -1.39
N ILE A 109 -7.34 -21.69 -0.19
CA ILE A 109 -8.27 -22.73 0.26
C ILE A 109 -9.67 -22.13 0.43
N THR A 110 -9.74 -20.93 1.02
CA THR A 110 -11.00 -20.20 1.18
C THR A 110 -11.60 -19.84 -0.18
N ALA A 111 -10.78 -19.36 -1.12
CA ALA A 111 -11.20 -19.00 -2.47
C ALA A 111 -11.78 -20.18 -3.24
N VAL A 112 -11.06 -21.30 -3.30
CA VAL A 112 -11.51 -22.52 -3.99
C VAL A 112 -12.76 -23.11 -3.33
N ALA A 113 -12.83 -23.12 -1.99
CA ALA A 113 -14.02 -23.58 -1.29
C ALA A 113 -15.26 -22.73 -1.61
N LEU A 114 -15.12 -21.39 -1.64
CA LEU A 114 -16.20 -20.48 -2.01
C LEU A 114 -16.60 -20.64 -3.47
N MET A 115 -15.64 -20.79 -4.38
CA MET A 115 -15.88 -21.05 -5.79
C MET A 115 -16.71 -22.33 -5.98
N ILE A 116 -16.32 -23.43 -5.34
CA ILE A 116 -17.08 -24.69 -5.38
C ILE A 116 -18.50 -24.50 -4.82
N ILE A 117 -18.65 -23.78 -3.70
CA ILE A 117 -19.96 -23.49 -3.12
C ILE A 117 -20.85 -22.71 -4.08
N PHE A 118 -20.33 -21.67 -4.74
CA PHE A 118 -21.11 -20.87 -5.70
C PHE A 118 -21.48 -21.67 -6.94
N LEU A 119 -20.55 -22.48 -7.45
CA LEU A 119 -20.77 -23.39 -8.58
C LEU A 119 -21.87 -24.41 -8.26
N LEU A 120 -21.79 -25.09 -7.12
CA LEU A 120 -22.80 -26.06 -6.67
C LEU A 120 -24.16 -25.41 -6.38
N SER A 121 -24.16 -24.12 -6.02
CA SER A 121 -25.39 -23.36 -5.79
C SER A 121 -26.02 -22.84 -7.09
N GLY A 122 -25.38 -23.05 -8.25
CA GLY A 122 -25.84 -22.53 -9.54
C GLY A 122 -25.81 -21.00 -9.64
N VAL A 123 -25.04 -20.32 -8.78
CA VAL A 123 -24.94 -18.86 -8.77
C VAL A 123 -23.91 -18.45 -9.83
N LYS A 124 -24.32 -17.61 -10.77
CA LYS A 124 -23.39 -17.04 -11.76
C LYS A 124 -22.34 -16.18 -11.05
N PHE A 125 -21.08 -16.39 -11.43
CA PHE A 125 -19.97 -15.57 -10.93
C PHE A 125 -20.10 -14.13 -11.41
N GLY A 126 -19.77 -13.19 -10.53
CA GLY A 126 -19.87 -11.76 -10.79
C GLY A 126 -19.81 -10.96 -9.50
N ILE A 127 -20.34 -9.74 -9.52
CA ILE A 127 -20.27 -8.82 -8.37
C ILE A 127 -20.92 -9.37 -7.10
N PHE A 128 -21.99 -10.16 -7.24
CA PHE A 128 -22.69 -10.74 -6.09
C PHE A 128 -21.82 -11.79 -5.38
N THR A 129 -21.25 -12.74 -6.12
CA THR A 129 -20.36 -13.77 -5.56
C THR A 129 -19.11 -13.13 -4.97
N LEU A 130 -18.57 -12.11 -5.62
CA LEU A 130 -17.45 -11.32 -5.13
C LEU A 130 -17.75 -10.64 -3.78
N ILE A 131 -18.85 -9.87 -3.68
CA ILE A 131 -19.23 -9.22 -2.43
C ILE A 131 -19.47 -10.25 -1.32
N MET A 132 -20.16 -11.36 -1.63
CA MET A 132 -20.44 -12.40 -0.63
C MET A 132 -19.17 -13.11 -0.16
N ALA A 133 -18.23 -13.37 -1.06
CA ALA A 133 -16.92 -13.90 -0.71
C ALA A 133 -16.17 -12.94 0.22
N HIS A 134 -16.17 -11.64 -0.08
CA HIS A 134 -15.54 -10.62 0.75
C HIS A 134 -16.20 -10.48 2.12
N VAL A 135 -17.52 -10.55 2.17
CA VAL A 135 -18.25 -10.56 3.46
C VAL A 135 -17.85 -11.77 4.30
N SER A 136 -17.65 -12.93 3.68
CA SER A 136 -17.33 -14.17 4.39
C SER A 136 -16.02 -14.07 5.19
N PHE A 137 -14.97 -13.46 4.62
CA PHE A 137 -13.68 -13.31 5.31
C PHE A 137 -13.57 -12.02 6.13
N ASN A 138 -14.36 -10.98 5.84
CA ASN A 138 -14.35 -9.72 6.59
C ASN A 138 -15.12 -9.78 7.92
N VAL A 139 -16.21 -10.55 8.01
CA VAL A 139 -16.97 -10.72 9.27
C VAL A 139 -16.07 -11.19 10.43
N PRO A 140 -15.14 -12.16 10.24
CA PRO A 140 -14.14 -12.54 11.24
C PRO A 140 -13.26 -11.39 11.73
N TYR A 141 -12.74 -10.53 10.84
CA TYR A 141 -11.94 -9.35 11.22
C TYR A 141 -12.74 -8.37 12.09
N VAL A 142 -14.03 -8.20 11.78
CA VAL A 142 -14.94 -7.38 12.60
C VAL A 142 -15.15 -8.01 13.97
N LEU A 143 -15.39 -9.32 14.03
CA LEU A 143 -15.60 -10.06 15.28
C LEU A 143 -14.39 -9.96 16.21
N ILE A 144 -13.17 -10.23 15.72
CA ILE A 144 -11.95 -10.19 16.53
C ILE A 144 -11.63 -8.77 17.03
N THR A 145 -12.11 -7.73 16.33
CA THR A 145 -11.88 -6.33 16.70
C THR A 145 -12.92 -5.82 17.70
N VAL A 146 -14.20 -6.11 17.46
CA VAL A 146 -15.32 -5.60 18.28
C VAL A 146 -15.48 -6.40 19.58
N MET A 147 -15.30 -7.72 19.54
CA MET A 147 -15.59 -8.59 20.68
C MET A 147 -14.72 -8.31 21.92
N PRO A 148 -13.40 -8.07 21.82
CA PRO A 148 -12.58 -7.69 22.98
C PRO A 148 -13.02 -6.36 23.61
N ARG A 149 -13.53 -5.42 22.81
CA ARG A 149 -14.05 -4.15 23.33
C ARG A 149 -15.37 -4.36 24.08
N LEU A 150 -16.25 -5.19 23.54
CA LEU A 150 -17.52 -5.53 24.18
C LEU A 150 -17.31 -6.24 25.53
N ARG A 151 -16.32 -7.12 25.63
CA ARG A 151 -15.94 -7.79 26.89
C ARG A 151 -15.45 -6.83 27.97
N LYS A 152 -14.96 -5.64 27.60
CA LYS A 152 -14.49 -4.60 28.53
C LYS A 152 -15.60 -3.65 28.97
N VAL A 153 -16.83 -3.81 28.46
CA VAL A 153 -17.98 -2.99 28.89
C VAL A 153 -18.37 -3.38 30.31
N ASP A 154 -18.43 -2.39 31.19
CA ASP A 154 -18.90 -2.59 32.56
C ASP A 154 -20.39 -2.91 32.55
N LYS A 155 -20.76 -4.10 33.02
CA LYS A 155 -22.14 -4.58 33.07
C LYS A 155 -23.03 -3.66 33.90
N SER A 156 -22.48 -2.99 34.92
CA SER A 156 -23.24 -2.06 35.76
C SER A 156 -23.83 -0.88 34.98
N ILE A 157 -23.18 -0.44 33.90
CA ILE A 157 -23.72 0.62 33.02
C ILE A 157 -24.95 0.12 32.26
N VAL A 158 -24.92 -1.15 31.84
CA VAL A 158 -26.03 -1.80 31.14
C VAL A 158 -27.19 -2.05 32.11
N GLU A 159 -26.92 -2.56 33.31
CA GLU A 159 -27.92 -2.78 34.37
C GLU A 159 -28.57 -1.47 34.83
N ALA A 160 -27.77 -0.42 35.07
CA ALA A 160 -28.26 0.90 35.45
C ALA A 160 -29.20 1.49 34.39
N SER A 161 -29.00 1.18 33.11
CA SER A 161 -29.87 1.64 32.04
C SER A 161 -31.23 0.96 32.05
N TYR A 162 -31.28 -0.35 32.32
CA TYR A 162 -32.53 -1.07 32.53
C TYR A 162 -33.25 -0.57 33.79
N ASP A 163 -32.51 -0.24 34.85
CA ASP A 163 -33.05 0.36 36.07
C ASP A 163 -33.74 1.72 35.83
N LEU A 164 -33.23 2.50 34.88
CA LEU A 164 -33.81 3.76 34.41
C LEU A 164 -35.00 3.57 33.45
N GLY A 165 -35.42 2.32 33.18
CA GLY A 165 -36.55 2.00 32.32
C GLY A 165 -36.22 1.93 30.83
N ALA A 166 -34.95 1.89 30.44
CA ALA A 166 -34.57 1.75 29.04
C ALA A 166 -34.94 0.35 28.49
N LYS A 167 -35.55 0.30 27.31
CA LYS A 167 -35.81 -0.95 26.58
C LYS A 167 -34.52 -1.48 25.95
N THR A 168 -34.43 -2.77 25.66
CA THR A 168 -33.23 -3.43 25.07
C THR A 168 -32.69 -2.71 23.84
N GLY A 169 -33.55 -2.28 22.91
CA GLY A 169 -33.12 -1.49 21.75
C GLY A 169 -32.47 -0.16 22.15
N THR A 170 -33.07 0.56 23.11
CA THR A 170 -32.51 1.80 23.65
C THR A 170 -31.13 1.56 24.28
N VAL A 171 -30.95 0.47 25.01
CA VAL A 171 -29.66 0.11 25.62
C VAL A 171 -28.62 -0.19 24.54
N ILE A 172 -28.98 -0.92 23.48
CA ILE A 172 -28.08 -1.21 22.36
C ILE A 172 -27.63 0.08 21.68
N PHE A 173 -28.57 0.92 21.24
CA PHE A 173 -28.26 2.11 20.44
C PHE A 173 -27.70 3.30 21.22
N LYS A 174 -28.13 3.50 22.48
CA LYS A 174 -27.68 4.65 23.29
C LYS A 174 -26.51 4.34 24.23
N ILE A 175 -26.19 3.07 24.48
CA ILE A 175 -25.13 2.68 25.43
C ILE A 175 -24.10 1.78 24.78
N ILE A 176 -24.51 0.61 24.28
CA ILE A 176 -23.55 -0.40 23.78
C ILE A 176 -22.85 0.13 22.51
N LEU A 177 -23.58 0.51 21.48
CA LEU A 177 -23.00 0.99 20.21
C LEU A 177 -22.08 2.22 20.40
N PRO A 178 -22.44 3.26 21.19
CA PRO A 178 -21.53 4.36 21.47
C PRO A 178 -20.22 3.94 22.17
N ILE A 179 -20.27 2.96 23.08
CA ILE A 179 -19.06 2.44 23.75
C ILE A 179 -18.22 1.60 22.78
N LEU A 180 -18.87 0.88 21.86
CA LEU A 180 -18.22 0.08 20.81
C LEU A 180 -17.72 0.93 19.63
N LYS A 181 -18.22 2.16 19.45
CA LYS A 181 -17.92 3.03 18.31
C LYS A 181 -16.43 3.08 17.93
N PRO A 182 -15.46 3.24 18.86
CA PRO A 182 -14.05 3.24 18.49
C PRO A 182 -13.58 1.91 17.89
N ALA A 183 -14.07 0.77 18.41
CA ALA A 183 -13.74 -0.55 17.88
C ALA A 183 -14.43 -0.81 16.54
N ILE A 184 -15.67 -0.33 16.36
CA ILE A 184 -16.38 -0.42 15.08
C ILE A 184 -15.66 0.37 13.99
N ILE A 185 -15.17 1.58 14.29
CA ILE A 185 -14.37 2.39 13.34
C ILE A 185 -13.10 1.65 12.95
N ILE A 186 -12.37 1.07 13.91
CA ILE A 186 -11.16 0.29 13.63
C ILE A 186 -11.50 -0.94 12.77
N ALA A 187 -12.57 -1.66 13.11
CA ALA A 187 -13.03 -2.81 12.35
C ALA A 187 -13.43 -2.45 10.91
N THR A 188 -14.03 -1.27 10.72
CA THR A 188 -14.39 -0.75 9.39
C THR A 188 -13.15 -0.50 8.55
N VAL A 189 -12.12 0.15 9.10
CA VAL A 189 -10.86 0.40 8.37
C VAL A 189 -10.13 -0.89 8.04
N ILE A 190 -10.11 -1.87 8.97
CA ILE A 190 -9.48 -3.18 8.73
C ILE A 190 -10.23 -3.94 7.64
N ALA A 191 -11.55 -4.08 7.75
CA ALA A 191 -12.34 -4.80 6.74
C ALA A 191 -12.25 -4.15 5.35
N PHE A 192 -12.22 -2.81 5.29
CA PHE A 192 -12.01 -2.10 4.03
C PHE A 192 -10.64 -2.40 3.45
N ALA A 193 -9.57 -2.33 4.26
CA ALA A 193 -8.21 -2.61 3.79
C ALA A 193 -8.08 -4.05 3.25
N MET A 194 -8.54 -5.04 4.02
CA MET A 194 -8.52 -6.45 3.62
C MET A 194 -9.38 -6.73 2.38
N SER A 195 -10.47 -5.99 2.18
CA SER A 195 -11.31 -6.16 0.99
C SER A 195 -10.73 -5.48 -0.25
N PHE A 196 -9.98 -4.39 -0.07
CA PHE A 196 -9.47 -3.58 -1.18
C PHE A 196 -8.19 -4.20 -1.77
N ASP A 197 -7.37 -4.86 -0.94
CA ASP A 197 -6.11 -5.49 -1.36
C ASP A 197 -6.23 -6.96 -1.81
N ASP A 198 -7.41 -7.58 -1.63
CA ASP A 198 -7.58 -9.00 -1.92
C ASP A 198 -7.44 -9.30 -3.42
N PHE A 199 -6.51 -10.19 -3.74
CA PHE A 199 -6.33 -10.77 -5.07
C PHE A 199 -6.95 -12.16 -5.16
N ILE A 200 -6.59 -13.04 -4.22
CA ILE A 200 -6.81 -14.48 -4.37
C ILE A 200 -8.30 -14.81 -4.37
N ILE A 201 -9.07 -14.32 -3.40
CA ILE A 201 -10.50 -14.64 -3.31
C ILE A 201 -11.25 -13.99 -4.48
N SER A 202 -10.87 -12.77 -4.83
CA SER A 202 -11.40 -12.01 -5.96
C SER A 202 -11.21 -12.73 -7.29
N TYR A 203 -10.01 -13.26 -7.56
CA TYR A 203 -9.69 -13.94 -8.81
C TYR A 203 -10.57 -15.18 -9.05
N PHE A 204 -10.86 -15.97 -8.01
CA PHE A 204 -11.67 -17.19 -8.13
C PHE A 204 -13.18 -16.96 -8.01
N THR A 205 -13.62 -15.85 -7.41
CA THR A 205 -15.05 -15.60 -7.14
C THR A 205 -15.64 -14.40 -7.89
N GLY A 206 -14.80 -13.62 -8.56
CA GLY A 206 -15.16 -12.36 -9.22
C GLY A 206 -15.86 -12.52 -10.57
N GLY A 207 -15.65 -13.63 -11.28
CA GLY A 207 -16.19 -13.83 -12.62
C GLY A 207 -15.71 -12.73 -13.57
N ASP A 208 -16.62 -11.86 -13.99
CA ASP A 208 -16.34 -10.75 -14.90
C ASP A 208 -15.83 -9.46 -14.27
N GLN A 209 -15.75 -9.46 -12.94
CA GLN A 209 -15.32 -8.31 -12.17
C GLN A 209 -13.81 -8.33 -11.98
N THR A 210 -13.10 -7.49 -12.72
CA THR A 210 -11.66 -7.27 -12.52
C THR A 210 -11.46 -6.20 -11.45
N ASN A 211 -10.79 -6.55 -10.35
CA ASN A 211 -10.38 -5.61 -9.32
C ASN A 211 -8.92 -5.18 -9.53
N VAL A 212 -8.45 -4.15 -8.82
CA VAL A 212 -7.08 -3.60 -9.01
C VAL A 212 -6.00 -4.66 -8.88
N ALA A 213 -6.10 -5.54 -7.87
CA ALA A 213 -5.07 -6.54 -7.62
C ALA A 213 -5.04 -7.61 -8.73
N SER A 214 -6.22 -8.04 -9.21
CA SER A 214 -6.33 -8.97 -10.34
C SER A 214 -5.84 -8.36 -11.65
N PHE A 215 -6.13 -7.07 -11.88
CA PHE A 215 -5.65 -6.34 -13.05
C PHE A 215 -4.12 -6.25 -13.07
N ILE A 216 -3.51 -5.84 -11.96
CA ILE A 216 -2.04 -5.74 -11.85
C ILE A 216 -1.40 -7.12 -12.05
N TYR A 217 -2.00 -8.18 -11.51
CA TYR A 217 -1.50 -9.54 -11.67
C TYR A 217 -1.60 -10.06 -13.11
N SER A 218 -2.68 -9.74 -13.83
CA SER A 218 -2.90 -10.23 -15.20
C SER A 218 -2.17 -9.40 -16.26
N THR A 219 -1.54 -8.29 -15.89
CA THR A 219 -0.82 -7.42 -16.82
C THR A 219 0.61 -7.96 -17.03
N LYS A 220 0.94 -8.39 -18.27
CA LYS A 220 2.26 -8.93 -18.62
C LYS A 220 3.40 -7.92 -18.43
N ARG A 221 3.17 -6.62 -18.69
CA ARG A 221 4.16 -5.54 -18.56
C ARG A 221 3.70 -4.48 -17.56
N ILE A 222 4.33 -4.42 -16.38
CA ILE A 222 4.05 -3.36 -15.42
C ILE A 222 4.57 -2.04 -15.99
N LYS A 223 3.68 -1.10 -16.30
CA LYS A 223 4.03 0.26 -16.70
C LYS A 223 4.01 1.23 -15.51
N PRO A 224 4.76 2.33 -15.53
CA PRO A 224 4.86 3.25 -14.39
C PRO A 224 3.53 3.94 -13.98
N TYR A 225 2.48 3.91 -14.81
CA TYR A 225 1.14 4.41 -14.40
C TYR A 225 0.58 3.65 -13.18
N ILE A 226 0.94 2.37 -13.00
CA ILE A 226 0.56 1.58 -11.81
C ILE A 226 1.27 2.15 -10.56
N PHE A 227 2.53 2.56 -10.69
CA PHE A 227 3.28 3.22 -9.61
C PHE A 227 2.76 4.62 -9.31
N ALA A 228 2.27 5.36 -10.33
CA ALA A 228 1.59 6.64 -10.14
C ALA A 228 0.33 6.47 -9.28
N PHE A 229 -0.51 5.47 -9.57
CA PHE A 229 -1.65 5.11 -8.73
C PHE A 229 -1.24 4.76 -7.29
N GLY A 230 -0.22 3.92 -7.11
CA GLY A 230 0.31 3.57 -5.79
C GLY A 230 0.79 4.81 -5.02
N THR A 231 1.45 5.74 -5.70
CA THR A 231 1.92 7.02 -5.14
C THR A 231 0.75 7.90 -4.71
N MET A 232 -0.30 7.99 -5.52
CA MET A 232 -1.54 8.70 -5.17
C MET A 232 -2.22 8.08 -3.94
N MET A 233 -2.30 6.76 -3.86
CA MET A 233 -2.84 6.07 -2.67
C MET A 233 -2.04 6.40 -1.41
N VAL A 234 -0.71 6.31 -1.48
CA VAL A 234 0.17 6.67 -0.34
C VAL A 234 -0.04 8.13 0.06
N ALA A 235 -0.14 9.05 -0.89
CA ALA A 235 -0.39 10.47 -0.64
C ALA A 235 -1.75 10.69 0.05
N ILE A 236 -2.81 10.02 -0.41
CA ILE A 236 -4.16 10.10 0.18
C ILE A 236 -4.15 9.57 1.62
N ILE A 237 -3.53 8.41 1.86
CA ILE A 237 -3.44 7.82 3.21
C ILE A 237 -2.63 8.74 4.14
N ALA A 238 -1.48 9.23 3.68
CA ALA A 238 -0.63 10.14 4.44
C ALA A 238 -1.36 11.44 4.78
N ALA A 239 -2.08 12.03 3.82
CA ALA A 239 -2.91 13.21 4.04
C ALA A 239 -4.00 12.93 5.10
N GLY A 240 -4.70 11.80 5.01
CA GLY A 240 -5.69 11.38 5.99
C GLY A 240 -5.12 11.28 7.41
N VAL A 241 -3.94 10.67 7.57
CA VAL A 241 -3.24 10.54 8.85
C VAL A 241 -2.79 11.91 9.39
N ILE A 242 -2.24 12.77 8.54
CA ILE A 242 -1.80 14.12 8.91
C ILE A 242 -3.00 14.96 9.36
N ILE A 243 -4.10 14.93 8.63
CA ILE A 243 -5.34 15.65 8.97
C ILE A 243 -5.89 15.13 10.30
N TRP A 244 -5.97 13.80 10.50
CA TRP A 244 -6.44 13.20 11.74
C TRP A 244 -5.59 13.65 12.94
N ASN A 245 -4.27 13.60 12.79
CA ASN A 245 -3.33 14.04 13.82
C ASN A 245 -3.42 15.55 14.09
N ALA A 246 -3.61 16.37 13.06
CA ALA A 246 -3.84 17.81 13.22
C ALA A 246 -5.14 18.10 13.99
N VAL A 247 -6.22 17.38 13.70
CA VAL A 247 -7.50 17.48 14.44
C VAL A 247 -7.33 17.07 15.90
N LEU A 248 -6.63 15.96 16.17
CA LEU A 248 -6.34 15.54 17.54
C LEU A 248 -5.51 16.58 18.30
N PHE A 249 -4.45 17.10 17.67
CA PHE A 249 -3.57 18.10 18.27
C PHE A 249 -4.31 19.41 18.59
N THR A 250 -5.20 19.87 17.70
CA THR A 250 -6.02 21.07 17.96
C THR A 250 -7.00 20.86 19.12
N LYS A 251 -7.59 19.66 19.25
CA LYS A 251 -8.48 19.31 20.35
C LYS A 251 -7.75 19.25 21.70
N GLU A 252 -6.60 18.57 21.74
CA GLU A 252 -5.75 18.51 22.93
C GLU A 252 -5.27 19.90 23.36
N ARG A 253 -4.86 20.74 22.40
CA ARG A 253 -4.46 22.11 22.66
C ARG A 253 -5.59 22.94 23.27
N LYS A 254 -6.83 22.81 22.78
CA LYS A 254 -8.01 23.48 23.34
C LYS A 254 -8.24 23.09 24.81
N GLU A 255 -8.16 21.80 25.14
CA GLU A 255 -8.30 21.32 26.52
C GLU A 255 -7.17 21.81 27.43
N GLN A 256 -5.92 21.80 26.95
CA GLN A 256 -4.80 22.35 27.70
C GLN A 256 -4.93 23.86 27.96
N VAL A 257 -5.39 24.63 26.96
CA VAL A 257 -5.64 26.07 27.14
C VAL A 257 -6.75 26.30 28.16
N LYS A 258 -7.85 25.54 28.08
CA LYS A 258 -8.95 25.60 29.05
C LYS A 258 -8.47 25.33 30.48
N LEU A 259 -7.61 24.33 30.67
CA LEU A 259 -6.97 24.03 31.96
C LEU A 259 -6.03 25.16 32.43
N GLN A 260 -5.22 25.72 31.53
CA GLN A 260 -4.30 26.82 31.86
C GLN A 260 -5.03 28.09 32.28
N ILE A 261 -6.14 28.42 31.61
CA ILE A 261 -7.01 29.56 31.94
C ILE A 261 -7.66 29.34 33.31
N LYS A 262 -8.23 28.14 33.55
CA LYS A 262 -8.81 27.78 34.85
C LYS A 262 -7.82 27.94 36.01
N ASN A 263 -6.55 27.61 35.77
CA ASN A 263 -5.48 27.69 36.76
C ASN A 263 -4.76 29.06 36.80
N GLY A 264 -5.16 30.05 35.98
CA GLY A 264 -4.52 31.37 35.91
C GLY A 264 -3.09 31.38 35.34
N THR A 265 -2.68 30.30 34.66
CA THR A 265 -1.31 30.11 34.15
C THR A 265 -1.17 30.45 32.66
N TYR A 266 -2.28 30.76 31.98
CA TYR A 266 -2.28 31.08 30.56
C TYR A 266 -1.53 32.38 30.29
N LYS A 267 -0.46 32.32 29.48
CA LYS A 267 0.43 33.45 29.10
C LYS A 267 1.11 34.21 30.25
N SER A 268 0.98 33.77 31.50
CA SER A 268 1.56 34.44 32.68
C SER A 268 3.08 34.61 32.61
N LYS A 269 3.80 33.60 32.09
CA LYS A 269 5.26 33.68 31.87
C LYS A 269 5.68 34.80 30.92
N THR A 270 4.86 35.07 29.90
CA THR A 270 5.15 36.12 28.92
C THR A 270 4.91 37.50 29.52
N ILE A 271 3.83 37.66 30.30
CA ILE A 271 3.53 38.90 31.04
C ILE A 271 4.66 39.21 32.02
N TYR A 272 5.02 38.24 32.87
CA TYR A 272 6.12 38.41 33.82
C TYR A 272 7.44 38.83 33.17
N ARG A 273 7.76 38.27 32.00
CA ARG A 273 8.97 38.66 31.25
C ARG A 273 8.89 40.12 30.78
N LEU A 274 7.75 40.55 30.26
CA LEU A 274 7.56 41.93 29.81
C LEU A 274 7.58 42.93 30.97
N GLU A 275 6.95 42.59 32.11
CA GLU A 275 6.98 43.39 33.33
C GLU A 275 8.41 43.56 33.84
N LYS A 276 9.21 42.49 33.81
CA LYS A 276 10.64 42.56 34.15
C LYS A 276 11.41 43.48 33.20
N GLU A 277 11.21 43.35 31.90
CA GLU A 277 11.86 44.21 30.90
C GLU A 277 11.46 45.68 31.06
N ILE A 278 10.21 45.98 31.41
CA ILE A 278 9.74 47.34 31.73
C ILE A 278 10.46 47.88 32.97
N ASN A 279 10.56 47.07 34.03
CA ASN A 279 11.27 47.48 35.25
C ASN A 279 12.75 47.79 34.96
N ASP A 280 13.42 46.96 34.15
CA ASP A 280 14.81 47.21 33.74
C ASP A 280 14.97 48.53 32.94
N LEU A 281 13.98 48.87 32.11
CA LEU A 281 13.95 50.14 31.35
C LEU A 281 13.65 51.35 32.26
N LEU A 282 12.72 51.22 33.21
CA LEU A 282 12.42 52.27 34.21
C LEU A 282 13.65 52.60 35.05
N ILE A 283 14.38 51.58 35.52
CA ILE A 283 15.63 51.79 36.25
C ILE A 283 16.68 52.48 35.37
N SER A 284 16.70 52.19 34.06
CA SER A 284 17.63 52.83 33.10
C SER A 284 17.26 54.30 32.84
N LEU A 285 15.97 54.63 32.86
CA LEU A 285 15.43 55.98 32.77
C LEU A 285 15.80 56.81 34.01
N GLU A 286 15.49 56.31 35.21
CA GLU A 286 15.75 56.97 36.49
C GLU A 286 17.24 57.26 36.71
N THR A 287 18.11 56.35 36.28
CA THR A 287 19.56 56.49 36.48
C THR A 287 20.29 57.14 35.30
N ILE A 288 19.59 57.45 34.19
CA ILE A 288 20.18 57.93 32.92
C ILE A 288 21.40 57.07 32.51
N THR A 289 21.25 55.76 32.62
CA THR A 289 22.30 54.79 32.27
C THR A 289 21.85 53.86 31.17
N LYS A 290 22.78 53.51 30.27
CA LYS A 290 22.56 52.46 29.28
C LYS A 290 23.37 51.22 29.62
N THR A 291 22.75 50.06 29.43
CA THR A 291 23.41 48.78 29.65
C THR A 291 24.34 48.45 28.51
N LYS A 292 25.65 48.35 28.79
CA LYS A 292 26.67 47.94 27.83
C LYS A 292 27.13 46.51 28.12
N LYS A 293 27.14 45.68 27.08
CA LYS A 293 27.64 44.30 27.15
C LYS A 293 29.16 44.29 27.32
N SER A 294 29.65 43.44 28.21
CA SER A 294 31.08 43.17 28.39
C SER A 294 31.66 42.50 27.13
N LYS A 295 32.86 42.92 26.71
CA LYS A 295 33.61 42.27 25.61
C LYS A 295 34.38 41.02 26.06
N ARG A 296 34.40 40.71 27.36
CA ARG A 296 35.14 39.55 27.91
C ARG A 296 34.34 38.26 27.72
N ILE A 297 34.81 37.37 26.84
CA ILE A 297 34.16 36.08 26.52
C ILE A 297 33.99 35.19 27.77
N ASN A 298 34.97 35.15 28.67
CA ASN A 298 34.90 34.34 29.90
C ASN A 298 33.71 34.72 30.81
N VAL A 299 33.37 36.02 30.88
CA VAL A 299 32.21 36.48 31.67
C VAL A 299 30.90 35.98 31.06
N TRP A 300 30.79 35.99 29.72
CA TRP A 300 29.63 35.44 29.02
C TRP A 300 29.53 33.92 29.16
N PHE A 301 30.64 33.18 29.10
CA PHE A 301 30.66 31.74 29.32
C PHE A 301 30.16 31.39 30.73
N LYS A 302 30.66 32.07 31.78
CA LYS A 302 30.18 31.92 33.16
C LYS A 302 28.70 32.30 33.30
N TYR A 303 28.27 33.40 32.68
CA TYR A 303 26.87 33.84 32.69
C TYR A 303 25.94 32.78 32.07
N TYR A 304 26.27 32.26 30.89
CA TYR A 304 25.45 31.25 30.23
C TYR A 304 25.47 29.91 30.98
N ILE A 305 26.61 29.47 31.52
CA ILE A 305 26.67 28.25 32.35
C ILE A 305 25.81 28.39 33.61
N LEU A 306 25.91 29.51 34.33
CA LEU A 306 25.11 29.74 35.53
C LEU A 306 23.62 29.85 35.19
N LYS A 307 23.27 30.52 34.08
CA LYS A 307 21.90 30.59 33.57
C LYS A 307 21.37 29.21 33.19
N LEU A 308 22.20 28.35 32.59
CA LEU A 308 21.86 26.98 32.25
C LEU A 308 21.68 26.12 33.51
N LYS A 309 22.60 26.22 34.48
CA LYS A 309 22.53 25.54 35.78
C LYS A 309 21.28 25.95 36.57
N LEU A 310 20.96 27.24 36.59
CA LEU A 310 19.73 27.77 37.20
C LEU A 310 18.49 27.26 36.46
N LYS A 311 18.50 27.24 35.11
CA LYS A 311 17.41 26.67 34.30
C LYS A 311 17.22 25.18 34.60
N PHE A 312 18.29 24.40 34.74
CA PHE A 312 18.19 22.98 35.09
C PHE A 312 17.71 22.76 36.53
N ALA A 313 18.20 23.54 37.49
CA ALA A 313 17.76 23.51 38.89
C ALA A 313 16.29 23.94 39.06
N SER A 314 15.80 24.83 38.18
CA SER A 314 14.39 25.25 38.10
C SER A 314 13.55 24.43 37.10
N SER A 315 14.13 23.42 36.43
CA SER A 315 13.40 22.58 35.47
C SER A 315 12.75 21.36 36.10
N LYS A 316 11.72 20.84 35.40
CA LYS A 316 10.88 19.68 35.76
C LYS A 316 11.60 18.37 36.11
N ASN A 317 12.92 18.22 35.92
CA ASN A 317 13.60 16.96 36.25
C ASN A 317 13.85 16.80 37.77
N TYR A 318 13.98 17.88 38.55
CA TYR A 318 13.98 17.81 40.02
C TYR A 318 12.57 17.61 40.60
N ASP A 319 11.51 17.93 39.83
CA ASP A 319 10.12 17.67 40.20
C ASP A 319 9.79 16.18 40.32
N LYS A 320 10.60 15.24 39.82
CA LYS A 320 10.26 13.80 39.92
C LYS A 320 10.20 13.31 41.37
N LYS A 321 11.09 13.81 42.25
CA LYS A 321 11.10 13.45 43.68
C LYS A 321 9.98 14.16 44.45
N ILE A 322 9.74 15.44 44.14
CA ILE A 322 8.66 16.24 44.71
C ILE A 322 7.30 15.69 44.28
N ALA A 323 7.07 15.49 42.98
CA ALA A 323 5.84 14.92 42.42
C ALA A 323 5.57 13.50 42.95
N LYS A 324 6.60 12.67 43.12
CA LYS A 324 6.44 11.34 43.76
C LYS A 324 6.01 11.47 45.21
N LEU A 325 6.55 12.41 45.96
CA LEU A 325 6.16 12.66 47.36
C LEU A 325 4.78 13.31 47.46
N GLU A 326 4.43 14.25 46.57
CA GLU A 326 3.10 14.88 46.48
C GLU A 326 2.03 13.88 46.08
N TRP A 327 2.31 12.98 45.15
CA TRP A 327 1.44 11.85 44.81
C TRP A 327 1.24 10.92 46.01
N LYS A 328 2.32 10.56 46.74
CA LYS A 328 2.21 9.75 47.96
C LYS A 328 1.40 10.46 49.05
N ARG A 329 1.62 11.76 49.26
CA ARG A 329 0.86 12.61 50.17
C ARG A 329 -0.63 12.59 49.81
N TYR A 330 -0.95 12.84 48.54
CA TYR A 330 -2.33 12.81 48.04
C TYR A 330 -2.99 11.46 48.27
N LYS A 331 -2.32 10.36 47.89
CA LYS A 331 -2.83 9.00 48.08
C LYS A 331 -3.15 8.72 49.55
N LEU A 332 -2.23 9.02 50.46
CA LEU A 332 -2.42 8.83 51.91
C LEU A 332 -3.54 9.72 52.46
N GLN A 333 -3.56 10.99 52.09
CA GLN A 333 -4.58 11.94 52.54
C GLN A 333 -5.97 11.56 52.05
N ASN A 334 -6.09 11.01 50.84
CA ASN A 334 -7.37 10.51 50.32
C ASN A 334 -7.85 9.26 51.06
N THR A 335 -6.94 8.35 51.43
CA THR A 335 -7.25 7.19 52.27
C THR A 335 -7.76 7.64 53.65
N ILE A 336 -7.05 8.54 54.34
CA ILE A 336 -7.45 9.08 55.65
C ILE A 336 -8.81 9.79 55.56
N ASN A 337 -9.01 10.62 54.54
CA ASN A 337 -10.28 11.31 54.33
C ASN A 337 -11.44 10.36 54.02
N ARG A 338 -11.16 9.22 53.36
CA ARG A 338 -12.16 8.19 53.09
C ARG A 338 -12.60 7.51 54.39
N GLU A 339 -11.64 7.15 55.24
CA GLU A 339 -11.88 6.55 56.57
C GLU A 339 -12.71 7.48 57.45
N LYS A 340 -12.34 8.77 57.54
CA LYS A 340 -13.12 9.79 58.29
C LYS A 340 -14.56 9.97 57.79
N ARG A 341 -14.83 9.68 56.52
CA ARG A 341 -16.17 9.80 55.93
C ARG A 341 -17.06 8.59 56.19
N TYR A 342 -16.54 7.49 56.73
CA TYR A 342 -17.35 6.28 56.98
C TYR A 342 -18.50 6.55 57.95
N GLY A 343 -18.28 7.27 59.05
CA GLY A 343 -19.36 7.63 60.00
C GLY A 343 -20.47 8.44 59.34
N VAL A 344 -20.13 9.51 58.62
CA VAL A 344 -21.11 10.34 57.90
C VAL A 344 -21.84 9.54 56.81
N ARG A 345 -21.16 8.60 56.16
CA ARG A 345 -21.75 7.73 55.13
C ARG A 345 -22.69 6.69 55.74
N LEU A 346 -22.36 6.17 56.92
CA LEU A 346 -23.19 5.24 57.67
C LEU A 346 -24.52 5.92 58.06
N GLU A 347 -24.46 7.13 58.60
CA GLU A 347 -25.66 7.92 58.94
C GLU A 347 -26.55 8.18 57.72
N LYS A 348 -25.95 8.56 56.58
CA LYS A 348 -26.69 8.73 55.32
C LYS A 348 -27.29 7.42 54.80
N ALA A 349 -26.60 6.30 54.96
CA ALA A 349 -27.10 4.99 54.56
C ALA A 349 -28.28 4.55 55.43
N LYS A 350 -28.19 4.72 56.76
CA LYS A 350 -29.29 4.48 57.70
C LYS A 350 -30.52 5.36 57.42
N ALA A 351 -30.30 6.65 57.10
CA ALA A 351 -31.40 7.54 56.70
C ALA A 351 -32.08 7.05 55.41
N LYS A 352 -31.30 6.57 54.43
CA LYS A 352 -31.82 6.00 53.19
C LYS A 352 -32.54 4.67 53.40
N GLN A 353 -32.06 3.82 54.30
CA GLN A 353 -32.74 2.58 54.71
C GLN A 353 -34.14 2.90 55.26
N LYS A 354 -34.25 3.84 56.22
CA LYS A 354 -35.53 4.30 56.77
C LYS A 354 -36.47 4.84 55.68
N GLN A 355 -35.94 5.60 54.73
CA GLN A 355 -36.72 6.14 53.61
C GLN A 355 -37.25 5.03 52.70
N LEU A 356 -36.40 4.04 52.34
CA LEU A 356 -36.79 2.92 51.50
C LEU A 356 -37.82 2.02 52.19
N GLN A 357 -37.67 1.75 53.48
CA GLN A 357 -38.67 1.00 54.26
C GLN A 357 -40.05 1.68 54.23
N LYS A 358 -40.07 3.01 54.37
CA LYS A 358 -41.32 3.81 54.30
C LYS A 358 -41.95 3.78 52.90
N GLN A 359 -41.13 3.69 51.85
CA GLN A 359 -41.62 3.57 50.46
C GLN A 359 -42.15 2.18 50.14
N ILE A 360 -41.52 1.12 50.69
CA ILE A 360 -41.98 -0.27 50.56
C ILE A 360 -43.35 -0.43 51.23
N ASN A 361 -43.51 0.06 52.47
CA ASN A 361 -44.77 -0.04 53.21
C ASN A 361 -45.94 0.73 52.56
N LYS A 362 -45.65 1.66 51.64
CA LYS A 362 -46.65 2.44 50.88
C LYS A 362 -46.87 1.93 49.46
N ALA A 363 -46.10 0.94 49.00
CA ALA A 363 -46.20 0.44 47.64
C ALA A 363 -47.34 -0.58 47.53
N THR A 364 -48.35 -0.27 46.71
CA THR A 364 -49.48 -1.17 46.41
C THR A 364 -49.18 -2.14 45.26
N ASP A 365 -48.17 -1.86 44.43
CA ASP A 365 -47.72 -2.69 43.30
C ASP A 365 -46.56 -3.62 43.73
N ILE A 366 -46.77 -4.94 43.58
CA ILE A 366 -45.84 -6.02 43.91
C ILE A 366 -44.47 -5.83 43.23
N LYS A 367 -44.46 -5.40 41.97
CA LYS A 367 -43.20 -5.23 41.21
C LYS A 367 -42.39 -4.04 41.73
N ARG A 368 -43.06 -2.98 42.14
CA ARG A 368 -42.44 -1.79 42.75
C ARG A 368 -41.92 -2.11 44.15
N ALA A 369 -42.66 -2.86 44.95
CA ALA A 369 -42.22 -3.34 46.26
C ALA A 369 -40.96 -4.21 46.15
N ALA A 370 -40.91 -5.15 45.18
CA ALA A 370 -39.75 -6.00 44.92
C ALA A 370 -38.50 -5.21 44.46
N LYS A 371 -38.65 -4.15 43.66
CA LYS A 371 -37.51 -3.30 43.26
C LYS A 371 -36.96 -2.49 44.46
N LEU A 372 -37.86 -2.01 45.31
CA LEU A 372 -37.47 -1.25 46.51
C LEU A 372 -36.82 -2.15 47.56
N SER A 373 -37.23 -3.41 47.70
CA SER A 373 -36.58 -4.37 48.61
C SER A 373 -35.15 -4.72 48.19
N ILE A 374 -34.88 -4.91 46.88
CA ILE A 374 -33.50 -5.10 46.38
C ILE A 374 -32.63 -3.85 46.66
N GLN A 375 -33.20 -2.65 46.54
CA GLN A 375 -32.47 -1.43 46.90
C GLN A 375 -32.21 -1.32 48.40
N LEU A 376 -33.14 -1.79 49.23
CA LEU A 376 -33.00 -1.87 50.67
C LEU A 376 -31.86 -2.83 51.05
N GLU A 377 -31.84 -4.03 50.48
CA GLU A 377 -30.79 -5.04 50.68
C GLU A 377 -29.39 -4.49 50.36
N LYS A 378 -29.22 -3.82 49.21
CA LYS A 378 -27.94 -3.14 48.87
C LYS A 378 -27.54 -2.03 49.85
N VAL A 379 -28.53 -1.34 50.44
CA VAL A 379 -28.26 -0.32 51.46
C VAL A 379 -27.90 -0.97 52.79
N GLU A 380 -28.49 -2.12 53.12
CA GLU A 380 -28.19 -2.91 54.31
C GLU A 380 -26.79 -3.51 54.26
N GLU A 381 -26.41 -4.16 53.15
CA GLU A 381 -25.02 -4.62 52.93
C GLU A 381 -24.01 -3.49 53.13
N LYS A 382 -24.34 -2.30 52.63
CA LYS A 382 -23.49 -1.11 52.78
C LYS A 382 -23.44 -0.61 54.22
N ILE A 383 -24.53 -0.70 54.97
CA ILE A 383 -24.57 -0.38 56.40
C ILE A 383 -23.69 -1.36 57.16
N THR A 384 -23.84 -2.67 56.91
CA THR A 384 -23.03 -3.74 57.51
C THR A 384 -21.55 -3.50 57.28
N PHE A 385 -21.13 -3.35 56.01
CA PHE A 385 -19.74 -3.05 55.65
C PHE A 385 -19.20 -1.80 56.36
N LEU A 386 -19.95 -0.68 56.33
CA LEU A 386 -19.51 0.56 56.98
C LEU A 386 -19.43 0.43 58.50
N SER A 387 -20.32 -0.36 59.12
CA SER A 387 -20.35 -0.59 60.56
C SER A 387 -19.20 -1.47 61.03
N GLU A 388 -18.88 -2.54 60.28
CA GLU A 388 -17.73 -3.40 60.52
C GLU A 388 -16.42 -2.62 60.41
N GLU A 389 -16.30 -1.78 59.38
CA GLU A 389 -15.09 -0.99 59.16
C GLU A 389 -14.86 0.05 60.27
N ILE A 390 -15.93 0.69 60.76
CA ILE A 390 -15.86 1.61 61.91
C ILE A 390 -15.51 0.86 63.19
N ALA A 391 -16.10 -0.32 63.42
CA ALA A 391 -15.80 -1.15 64.58
C ALA A 391 -14.33 -1.59 64.59
N TRP A 392 -13.81 -2.03 63.45
CA TRP A 392 -12.42 -2.40 63.27
C TRP A 392 -11.46 -1.22 63.52
N ILE A 393 -11.76 -0.03 62.98
CA ILE A 393 -10.97 1.20 63.24
C ILE A 393 -10.97 1.53 64.74
N THR A 394 -12.13 1.46 65.39
CA THR A 394 -12.28 1.77 66.82
C THR A 394 -11.51 0.79 67.71
N GLN A 395 -11.49 -0.50 67.32
CA GLN A 395 -10.70 -1.53 68.00
C GLN A 395 -9.19 -1.27 67.86
N GLN A 396 -8.73 -0.95 66.64
CA GLN A 396 -7.33 -0.60 66.38
C GLN A 396 -6.88 0.62 67.19
N GLU A 397 -7.72 1.66 67.33
CA GLU A 397 -7.42 2.84 68.16
C GLU A 397 -7.25 2.47 69.64
N LYS A 398 -8.11 1.60 70.19
CA LYS A 398 -7.98 1.11 71.58
C LYS A 398 -6.70 0.30 71.80
N GLU A 399 -6.33 -0.57 70.87
CA GLU A 399 -5.08 -1.33 70.93
C GLU A 399 -3.85 -0.41 70.82
N ALA A 400 -3.91 0.60 69.96
CA ALA A 400 -2.86 1.59 69.81
C ALA A 400 -2.60 2.37 71.10
N ILE A 401 -3.65 2.80 71.81
CA ILE A 401 -3.53 3.50 73.11
C ILE A 401 -2.79 2.62 74.14
N LYS A 402 -3.16 1.33 74.25
CA LYS A 402 -2.50 0.38 75.15
C LYS A 402 -1.02 0.21 74.80
N LYS A 403 -0.71 0.09 73.51
CA LYS A 403 0.65 -0.10 73.00
C LYS A 403 1.51 1.15 73.20
N ALA A 404 0.96 2.34 72.98
CA ALA A 404 1.61 3.62 73.24
C ALA A 404 1.97 3.79 74.73
N ALA A 405 1.08 3.39 75.64
CA ALA A 405 1.35 3.40 77.08
C ALA A 405 2.52 2.47 77.46
N SER A 406 2.59 1.27 76.87
CA SER A 406 3.70 0.32 77.06
C SER A 406 5.03 0.90 76.55
N ILE A 407 5.03 1.51 75.37
CA ILE A 407 6.23 2.17 74.81
C ILE A 407 6.67 3.34 75.70
N ASN A 408 5.74 4.13 76.22
CA ASN A 408 6.04 5.24 77.13
C ASN A 408 6.70 4.76 78.43
N LYS A 409 6.31 3.59 78.94
CA LYS A 409 6.96 2.95 80.09
C LYS A 409 8.41 2.60 79.77
N LYS A 410 8.69 2.04 78.58
CA LYS A 410 10.06 1.75 78.10
C LYS A 410 10.91 3.01 77.92
N ILE A 411 10.33 4.12 77.42
CA ILE A 411 11.04 5.41 77.31
C ILE A 411 11.43 5.93 78.70
N LYS A 412 10.50 5.90 79.66
CA LYS A 412 10.77 6.32 81.04
C LYS A 412 11.87 5.46 81.67
N GLN A 413 11.85 4.15 81.43
CA GLN A 413 12.89 3.24 81.89
C GLN A 413 14.26 3.57 81.27
N LEU A 414 14.36 3.71 79.95
CA LEU A 414 15.62 4.05 79.26
C LEU A 414 16.17 5.42 79.69
N LYS A 415 15.30 6.40 79.95
CA LYS A 415 15.71 7.72 80.49
C LYS A 415 16.22 7.62 81.93
N LYS A 416 15.69 6.68 82.73
CA LYS A 416 16.15 6.41 84.10
C LYS A 416 17.51 5.71 84.08
N GLU A 417 17.66 4.68 83.24
CA GLU A 417 18.93 3.95 83.02
C GLU A 417 20.02 4.92 82.54
N PHE A 418 19.72 5.75 81.55
CA PHE A 418 20.68 6.75 81.04
C PHE A 418 21.13 7.77 82.10
N LYS A 419 20.26 8.15 83.03
CA LYS A 419 20.59 9.07 84.13
C LYS A 419 21.42 8.41 85.25
N ALA A 420 21.37 7.08 85.37
CA ALA A 420 22.09 6.33 86.40
C ALA A 420 23.51 5.91 85.95
N GLU A 421 23.87 6.15 84.70
CA GLU A 421 25.16 5.79 84.12
C GLU A 421 26.22 6.85 84.46
N GLU A 422 27.25 6.50 85.23
CA GLU A 422 28.35 7.41 85.60
C GLU A 422 29.42 7.43 84.49
N ASN A 423 29.83 8.63 84.06
CA ASN A 423 30.82 8.87 82.99
C ASN A 423 30.59 8.10 81.66
N PRO A 424 29.43 8.26 80.99
CA PRO A 424 29.11 7.51 79.77
C PRO A 424 29.95 7.95 78.56
N SER A 425 30.46 6.97 77.80
CA SER A 425 31.18 7.24 76.55
C SER A 425 30.29 7.95 75.51
N LYS A 426 30.89 8.69 74.57
CA LYS A 426 30.16 9.33 73.45
C LYS A 426 29.32 8.32 72.64
N LYS A 427 29.76 7.06 72.56
CA LYS A 427 29.04 5.96 71.90
C LYS A 427 27.81 5.54 72.70
N THR A 428 27.93 5.45 74.03
CA THR A 428 26.84 5.12 74.96
C THR A 428 25.77 6.22 74.97
N ILE A 429 26.17 7.49 75.05
CA ILE A 429 25.27 8.65 74.96
C ILE A 429 24.49 8.62 73.63
N ASN A 430 25.20 8.41 72.52
CA ASN A 430 24.57 8.37 71.20
C ASN A 430 23.63 7.15 71.07
N TRP A 431 23.96 6.02 71.68
CA TRP A 431 23.11 4.83 71.70
C TRP A 431 21.80 5.08 72.47
N TYR A 432 21.85 5.58 73.70
CA TYR A 432 20.65 5.89 74.48
C TYR A 432 19.80 6.95 73.80
N ASN A 433 20.40 8.06 73.33
CA ASN A 433 19.67 9.10 72.61
C ASN A 433 18.99 8.55 71.35
N LYS A 434 19.68 7.71 70.57
CA LYS A 434 19.10 7.09 69.37
C LYS A 434 17.98 6.11 69.72
N LYS A 435 18.12 5.34 70.80
CA LYS A 435 17.14 4.33 71.22
C LYS A 435 15.90 4.96 71.86
N ILE A 436 16.08 5.98 72.71
CA ILE A 436 15.01 6.81 73.26
C ILE A 436 14.25 7.49 72.12
N LYS A 437 14.96 8.14 71.19
CA LYS A 437 14.35 8.78 70.01
C LYS A 437 13.57 7.78 69.15
N TYR A 438 14.10 6.58 68.94
CA TYR A 438 13.39 5.51 68.22
C TYR A 438 12.08 5.14 68.91
N TYR A 439 12.08 4.94 70.23
CA TYR A 439 10.86 4.64 70.98
C TYR A 439 9.89 5.82 71.02
N GLU A 440 10.38 7.06 71.08
CA GLU A 440 9.57 8.28 70.98
C GLU A 440 8.89 8.40 69.61
N GLU A 441 9.62 8.17 68.52
CA GLU A 441 9.06 8.13 67.15
C GLU A 441 8.07 6.98 66.98
N TRP A 442 8.37 5.80 67.53
CA TRP A 442 7.47 4.64 67.47
C TRP A 442 6.19 4.85 68.26
N LYS A 443 6.27 5.52 69.42
CA LYS A 443 5.10 5.93 70.19
C LYS A 443 4.20 6.86 69.36
N ILE A 444 4.78 7.88 68.74
CA ILE A 444 4.05 8.83 67.88
C ILE A 444 3.40 8.10 66.69
N GLU A 445 4.11 7.16 66.05
CA GLU A 445 3.55 6.35 64.96
C GLU A 445 2.33 5.54 65.40
N VAL A 446 2.37 4.96 66.60
CA VAL A 446 1.28 4.19 67.18
C VAL A 446 0.11 5.10 67.56
N GLU A 447 0.35 6.23 68.22
CA GLU A 447 -0.68 7.17 68.68
C GLU A 447 -1.43 7.84 67.53
N GLU A 448 -0.73 8.21 66.45
CA GLU A 448 -1.33 8.89 65.31
C GLU A 448 -1.92 7.93 64.27
N GLY A 449 -1.49 6.67 64.30
CA GLY A 449 -1.76 5.67 63.28
C GLY A 449 -0.80 5.75 62.09
N LYS A 450 -0.43 4.57 61.57
CA LYS A 450 0.60 4.36 60.53
C LYS A 450 0.44 5.27 59.29
N ASN A 451 -0.79 5.54 58.86
CA ASN A 451 -1.06 6.37 57.69
C ASN A 451 -0.86 7.87 57.97
N ASN A 452 -1.29 8.37 59.14
CA ASN A 452 -1.10 9.77 59.54
C ASN A 452 0.38 10.07 59.84
N PHE A 453 1.09 9.15 60.50
CA PHE A 453 2.52 9.27 60.74
C PHE A 453 3.33 9.32 59.43
N LYS A 454 3.05 8.40 58.50
CA LYS A 454 3.65 8.42 57.15
C LYS A 454 3.34 9.70 56.41
N LEU A 455 2.11 10.22 56.53
CA LEU A 455 1.72 11.48 55.92
C LEU A 455 2.55 12.65 56.48
N ARG A 456 2.72 12.74 57.80
CA ARG A 456 3.56 13.77 58.44
C ARG A 456 5.02 13.68 57.97
N MET A 457 5.62 12.49 58.01
CA MET A 457 6.99 12.27 57.54
C MET A 457 7.18 12.66 56.07
N ILE A 458 6.19 12.37 55.22
CA ILE A 458 6.22 12.79 53.81
C ILE A 458 6.11 14.30 53.67
N VAL A 459 5.27 14.95 54.48
CA VAL A 459 5.11 16.42 54.49
C VAL A 459 6.39 17.11 54.97
N GLU A 460 7.02 16.62 56.03
CA GLU A 460 8.31 17.15 56.51
C GLU A 460 9.42 16.96 55.48
N LYS A 461 9.52 15.78 54.89
CA LYS A 461 10.49 15.49 53.83
C LYS A 461 10.24 16.33 52.58
N LEU A 462 8.99 16.64 52.26
CA LEU A 462 8.62 17.58 51.21
C LEU A 462 9.11 18.99 51.55
N LYS A 463 8.90 19.45 52.78
CA LYS A 463 9.34 20.77 53.26
C LYS A 463 10.87 20.90 53.19
N GLU A 464 11.58 19.86 53.62
CA GLU A 464 13.04 19.82 53.58
C GLU A 464 13.58 19.85 52.14
N VAL A 465 13.06 18.99 51.26
CA VAL A 465 13.50 18.92 49.86
C VAL A 465 13.19 20.23 49.12
N LYS A 466 12.03 20.85 49.38
CA LYS A 466 11.69 22.18 48.83
C LYS A 466 12.68 23.24 49.30
N ARG A 467 12.96 23.31 50.61
CA ARG A 467 13.91 24.26 51.21
C ARG A 467 15.32 24.11 50.64
N VAL A 468 15.83 22.89 50.50
CA VAL A 468 17.17 22.64 49.93
C VAL A 468 17.24 23.10 48.47
N ASN A 469 16.18 22.86 47.69
CA ASN A 469 16.12 23.31 46.31
C ASN A 469 16.01 24.83 46.19
N GLU A 470 15.19 25.46 47.04
CA GLU A 470 15.06 26.92 47.12
C GLU A 470 16.38 27.58 47.49
N ASN A 471 17.12 27.04 48.47
CA ASN A 471 18.44 27.53 48.83
C ASN A 471 19.43 27.42 47.67
N LYS A 472 19.42 26.31 46.93
CA LYS A 472 20.27 26.11 45.75
C LYS A 472 19.91 27.05 44.60
N ILE A 473 18.62 27.29 44.39
CA ILE A 473 18.12 28.26 43.41
C ILE A 473 18.53 29.67 43.83
N SER A 474 18.41 30.01 45.10
CA SER A 474 18.81 31.31 45.66
C SER A 474 20.33 31.54 45.52
N ASP A 475 21.17 30.56 45.86
CA ASP A 475 22.63 30.64 45.67
C ASP A 475 23.02 30.78 44.19
N LEU A 476 22.43 29.98 43.31
CA LEU A 476 22.65 30.10 41.87
C LEU A 476 22.14 31.42 41.30
N ALA A 477 21.03 31.94 41.82
CA ALA A 477 20.49 33.24 41.44
C ALA A 477 21.39 34.38 41.90
N ALA A 478 21.90 34.35 43.14
CA ALA A 478 22.85 35.33 43.67
C ALA A 478 24.17 35.31 42.87
N LYS A 479 24.70 34.13 42.54
CA LYS A 479 25.88 33.98 41.68
C LYS A 479 25.64 34.48 40.27
N LEU A 480 24.47 34.19 39.71
CA LEU A 480 24.08 34.68 38.39
C LEU A 480 23.93 36.21 38.39
N ASP A 481 23.38 36.78 39.46
CA ASP A 481 23.20 38.23 39.63
C ASP A 481 24.56 38.95 39.67
N LEU A 482 25.50 38.44 40.48
CA LEU A 482 26.88 38.95 40.55
C LEU A 482 27.62 38.87 39.21
N ILE A 483 27.47 37.78 38.45
CA ILE A 483 28.07 37.67 37.12
C ILE A 483 27.31 38.51 36.09
N SER A 484 25.99 38.73 36.28
CA SER A 484 25.19 39.56 35.40
C SER A 484 25.59 41.03 35.47
N THR A 485 25.92 41.56 36.65
CA THR A 485 26.43 42.93 36.81
C THR A 485 27.82 43.12 36.17
N GLN A 486 28.61 42.04 36.09
CA GLN A 486 29.88 42.03 35.35
C GLN A 486 29.68 41.91 33.82
N ALA A 487 28.68 41.13 33.38
CA ALA A 487 28.34 40.91 31.97
C ALA A 487 27.64 42.13 31.35
N PHE A 488 26.81 42.80 32.13
CA PHE A 488 25.98 43.93 31.78
C PHE A 488 26.33 45.12 32.67
N ARG A 489 27.24 45.98 32.19
CA ARG A 489 27.65 47.18 32.95
C ARG A 489 26.72 48.34 32.62
N LYS A 490 26.17 49.00 33.63
CA LYS A 490 25.47 50.27 33.46
C LYS A 490 26.50 51.38 33.25
N VAL A 491 26.37 52.12 32.15
CA VAL A 491 27.24 53.25 31.83
C VAL A 491 26.36 54.47 31.63
N SER A 492 26.66 55.56 32.32
CA SER A 492 25.94 56.82 32.14
C SER A 492 25.99 57.26 30.67
N VAL A 493 24.83 57.66 30.13
CA VAL A 493 24.71 58.09 28.72
C VAL A 493 25.51 59.37 28.46
N THR A 494 25.65 60.19 29.49
CA THR A 494 26.38 61.46 29.45
C THR A 494 27.83 61.33 29.91
N SER A 495 28.35 60.14 30.26
CA SER A 495 29.67 60.03 30.91
C SER A 495 30.81 60.67 30.11
N LYS A 496 30.78 60.58 28.77
CA LYS A 496 31.75 61.24 27.88
C LYS A 496 31.60 62.76 27.87
N ILE A 497 30.36 63.25 27.84
CA ILE A 497 30.04 64.69 27.84
C ILE A 497 30.35 65.29 29.21
N ASN A 498 30.02 64.59 30.30
CA ASN A 498 30.41 64.96 31.67
C ASN A 498 31.93 65.09 31.80
N LYS A 499 32.71 64.18 31.19
CA LYS A 499 34.17 64.27 31.18
C LYS A 499 34.68 65.47 30.38
N GLN A 500 34.02 65.83 29.27
CA GLN A 500 34.33 67.02 28.48
C GLN A 500 33.94 68.32 29.20
N ILE A 501 32.78 68.38 29.85
CA ILE A 501 32.34 69.50 30.71
C ILE A 501 33.31 69.69 31.89
N MET A 502 33.83 68.61 32.48
CA MET A 502 34.84 68.69 33.55
C MET A 502 36.17 69.30 33.06
N GLN A 503 36.51 69.15 31.79
CA GLN A 503 37.71 69.73 31.18
C GLN A 503 37.49 71.18 30.73
N ASN A 504 36.24 71.58 30.47
CA ASN A 504 35.89 72.95 30.08
C ASN A 504 34.53 73.39 30.69
N PRO A 505 34.50 73.88 31.95
CA PRO A 505 33.25 74.04 32.73
C PRO A 505 32.28 75.14 32.26
N ASN A 506 32.77 76.11 31.48
CA ASN A 506 32.02 77.29 31.03
C ASN A 506 31.47 77.16 29.59
N ASP A 507 31.66 76.02 28.93
CA ASP A 507 31.13 75.77 27.60
C ASP A 507 29.61 75.51 27.65
N ALA A 508 28.82 76.50 27.24
CA ALA A 508 27.35 76.44 27.21
C ALA A 508 26.82 75.39 26.21
N ASN A 509 27.53 75.20 25.09
CA ASN A 509 27.13 74.28 24.02
C ASN A 509 27.24 72.82 24.50
N LEU A 510 28.27 72.47 25.27
CA LEU A 510 28.41 71.13 25.87
C LEU A 510 27.31 70.80 26.90
N LYS A 511 26.79 71.81 27.63
CA LYS A 511 25.67 71.64 28.57
C LYS A 511 24.35 71.42 27.83
N GLU A 512 24.13 72.14 26.72
CA GLU A 512 22.96 71.98 25.85
C GLU A 512 22.96 70.61 25.15
N ILE A 513 24.10 70.18 24.58
CA ILE A 513 24.28 68.84 23.99
C ILE A 513 24.02 67.72 25.02
N LYS A 514 24.39 67.94 26.29
CA LYS A 514 24.08 66.99 27.37
C LYS A 514 22.58 66.87 27.59
N GLN A 515 21.86 68.00 27.67
CA GLN A 515 20.41 68.02 27.87
C GLN A 515 19.67 67.40 26.68
N ASP A 516 20.02 67.74 25.43
CA ASP A 516 19.42 67.14 24.23
C ASP A 516 19.63 65.61 24.18
N LYS A 517 20.81 65.14 24.59
CA LYS A 517 21.10 63.70 24.63
C LYS A 517 20.34 62.95 25.73
N ILE A 518 20.10 63.60 26.88
CA ILE A 518 19.23 63.06 27.94
C ILE A 518 17.79 63.01 27.42
N ALA A 519 17.29 64.11 26.86
CA ALA A 519 15.92 64.19 26.32
C ALA A 519 15.66 63.13 25.23
N LYS A 520 16.57 62.97 24.26
CA LYS A 520 16.48 61.91 23.24
C LYS A 520 16.50 60.50 23.83
N PHE A 521 17.28 60.27 24.89
CA PHE A 521 17.35 58.97 25.57
C PHE A 521 16.06 58.66 26.35
N GLU A 522 15.51 59.64 27.06
CA GLU A 522 14.25 59.54 27.78
C GLU A 522 13.07 59.30 26.83
N ILE A 523 12.96 60.07 25.74
CA ILE A 523 11.94 59.87 24.70
C ILE A 523 12.01 58.44 24.14
N THR A 524 13.21 57.95 23.85
CA THR A 524 13.40 56.59 23.29
C THR A 524 12.99 55.50 24.28
N LEU A 525 13.37 55.62 25.56
CA LEU A 525 13.02 54.65 26.60
C LEU A 525 11.53 54.68 26.92
N ASN A 526 10.92 55.86 27.05
CA ASN A 526 9.49 56.01 27.29
C ASN A 526 8.67 55.37 26.16
N LYS A 527 9.06 55.59 24.89
CA LYS A 527 8.43 54.92 23.73
C LYS A 527 8.54 53.39 23.79
N LEU A 528 9.66 52.85 24.28
CA LEU A 528 9.85 51.41 24.45
C LEU A 528 9.03 50.83 25.60
N ILE A 529 8.94 51.55 26.72
CA ILE A 529 8.12 51.19 27.89
C ILE A 529 6.65 51.18 27.48
N GLU A 530 6.19 52.22 26.81
CA GLU A 530 4.82 52.34 26.29
C GLU A 530 4.48 51.17 25.34
N SER A 531 5.35 50.88 24.37
CA SER A 531 5.17 49.74 23.46
C SER A 531 5.09 48.39 24.19
N LYS A 532 5.83 48.20 25.29
CA LYS A 532 5.77 46.95 26.09
C LYS A 532 4.51 46.90 26.96
N ASN A 533 4.08 48.01 27.54
CA ASN A 533 2.83 48.14 28.28
C ASN A 533 1.62 47.86 27.37
N GLU A 534 1.63 48.37 26.15
CA GLU A 534 0.62 48.09 25.13
C GLU A 534 0.57 46.59 24.77
N LYS A 535 1.72 45.91 24.70
CA LYS A 535 1.76 44.45 24.50
C LYS A 535 1.17 43.69 25.70
N ILE A 536 1.41 44.14 26.93
CA ILE A 536 0.81 43.55 28.13
C ILE A 536 -0.70 43.76 28.13
N SER A 537 -1.19 44.96 27.82
CA SER A 537 -2.63 45.25 27.78
C SER A 537 -3.34 44.40 26.71
N LYS A 538 -2.78 44.30 25.49
CA LYS A 538 -3.27 43.39 24.44
C LYS A 538 -3.31 41.93 24.89
N LEU A 539 -2.29 41.46 25.63
CA LEU A 539 -2.27 40.11 26.18
C LEU A 539 -3.33 39.91 27.28
N LYS A 540 -3.54 40.89 28.18
CA LYS A 540 -4.59 40.83 29.21
C LYS A 540 -5.98 40.78 28.58
N ILE A 541 -6.25 41.60 27.56
CA ILE A 541 -7.50 41.56 26.78
C ILE A 541 -7.69 40.20 26.09
N LYS A 542 -6.62 39.61 25.54
CA LYS A 542 -6.68 38.27 24.95
C LYS A 542 -7.00 37.19 25.99
N ILE A 543 -6.42 37.30 27.20
CA ILE A 543 -6.69 36.37 28.30
C ILE A 543 -8.14 36.49 28.76
N SER A 544 -8.68 37.71 28.90
CA SER A 544 -10.10 37.90 29.28
C SER A 544 -11.04 37.35 28.23
N LYS A 545 -10.80 37.64 26.94
CA LYS A 545 -11.62 37.12 25.83
C LYS A 545 -11.62 35.59 25.75
N GLU A 546 -10.47 34.94 25.93
CA GLU A 546 -10.42 33.47 25.98
C GLU A 546 -11.06 32.90 27.27
N LYS A 547 -10.93 33.61 28.41
CA LYS A 547 -11.59 33.22 29.67
C LYS A 547 -13.11 33.22 29.51
N GLU A 548 -13.66 34.29 28.96
CA GLU A 548 -15.10 34.44 28.68
C GLU A 548 -15.60 33.39 27.67
N LYS A 549 -14.82 33.12 26.60
CA LYS A 549 -15.14 32.07 25.61
C LYS A 549 -15.22 30.66 26.19
N TYR A 550 -14.33 30.30 27.12
CA TYR A 550 -14.30 28.94 27.71
C TYR A 550 -15.11 28.81 29.01
N PHE A 551 -15.31 29.92 29.72
CA PHE A 551 -16.01 30.03 31.00
C PHE A 551 -16.83 31.34 31.01
N PRO A 552 -17.95 31.40 30.25
CA PRO A 552 -18.81 32.56 30.24
C PRO A 552 -19.40 32.81 31.64
N SER A 553 -19.51 34.09 32.01
CA SER A 553 -20.07 34.53 33.30
C SER A 553 -21.58 34.35 33.36
N ASP A 554 -22.25 34.53 32.22
CA ASP A 554 -23.68 34.26 32.07
C ASP A 554 -23.85 32.86 31.48
N ILE A 555 -24.45 31.97 32.26
CA ILE A 555 -24.97 30.71 31.74
C ILE A 555 -26.22 31.09 30.97
N ASP A 556 -26.07 31.32 29.68
CA ASP A 556 -27.19 31.50 28.78
C ASP A 556 -28.02 30.20 28.80
N GLU A 557 -29.09 30.17 29.61
CA GLU A 557 -29.97 29.00 29.79
C GLU A 557 -30.59 28.57 28.45
N THR A 558 -30.62 29.48 27.46
CA THR A 558 -31.08 29.19 26.10
C THR A 558 -30.19 28.17 25.37
N ASN A 559 -28.90 28.03 25.72
CA ASN A 559 -28.00 27.07 25.07
C ASN A 559 -28.27 25.60 25.46
N PHE A 560 -29.05 25.33 26.51
CA PHE A 560 -29.51 23.97 26.81
C PHE A 560 -30.56 23.46 25.81
N THR A 561 -31.14 24.38 25.02
CA THR A 561 -32.13 24.11 23.97
C THR A 561 -31.56 24.21 22.55
N LYS A 562 -30.26 23.99 22.33
CA LYS A 562 -29.79 23.73 20.96
C LYS A 562 -30.64 22.62 20.35
N GLY A 563 -31.56 23.01 19.48
CA GLY A 563 -32.59 22.17 18.90
C GLY A 563 -31.95 20.95 18.23
N PHE A 564 -32.74 19.91 18.04
CA PHE A 564 -32.33 18.66 17.40
C PHE A 564 -31.35 18.91 16.24
N PHE A 565 -31.68 19.83 15.34
CA PHE A 565 -30.85 20.28 14.22
C PHE A 565 -29.43 20.74 14.58
N ALA A 566 -29.23 21.58 15.60
CA ALA A 566 -27.90 22.04 15.98
C ALA A 566 -27.01 20.93 16.57
N ARG A 567 -27.61 19.83 17.05
CA ARG A 567 -26.90 18.65 17.57
C ARG A 567 -26.64 17.60 16.48
N THR A 568 -27.56 17.46 15.52
CA THR A 568 -27.47 16.45 14.46
C THR A 568 -26.90 16.97 13.15
N TRP A 569 -26.81 18.27 12.89
CA TRP A 569 -26.36 18.81 11.59
C TRP A 569 -24.99 18.29 11.16
N LYS A 570 -24.02 18.14 12.09
CA LYS A 570 -22.72 17.56 11.76
C LYS A 570 -22.80 16.09 11.37
N ILE A 571 -23.69 15.34 12.02
CA ILE A 571 -23.93 13.92 11.70
C ILE A 571 -24.66 13.86 10.35
N ALA A 572 -25.71 14.66 10.17
CA ALA A 572 -26.46 14.76 8.92
C ALA A 572 -25.56 15.15 7.74
N MET A 573 -24.69 16.15 7.90
CA MET A 573 -23.74 16.56 6.86
C MET A 573 -22.75 15.43 6.51
N VAL A 574 -22.20 14.73 7.50
CA VAL A 574 -21.30 13.59 7.26
C VAL A 574 -22.07 12.44 6.60
N THR A 575 -23.32 12.19 7.02
CA THR A 575 -24.18 11.16 6.42
C THR A 575 -24.55 11.51 4.99
N ILE A 576 -24.91 12.77 4.70
CA ILE A 576 -25.19 13.25 3.34
C ILE A 576 -23.94 13.12 2.46
N LEU A 577 -22.78 13.57 2.94
CA LEU A 577 -21.52 13.41 2.20
C LEU A 577 -21.23 11.93 1.91
N ALA A 578 -21.35 11.06 2.91
CA ALA A 578 -21.16 9.62 2.72
C ALA A 578 -22.17 9.03 1.73
N LEU A 579 -23.43 9.47 1.78
CA LEU A 579 -24.50 8.98 0.91
C LEU A 579 -24.32 9.49 -0.53
N VAL A 580 -23.92 10.74 -0.72
CA VAL A 580 -23.57 11.31 -2.03
C VAL A 580 -22.34 10.62 -2.61
N SER A 581 -21.27 10.43 -1.83
CA SER A 581 -20.08 9.70 -2.27
C SER A 581 -20.41 8.24 -2.62
N PHE A 582 -21.23 7.56 -1.81
CA PHE A 582 -21.65 6.19 -2.09
C PHE A 582 -22.57 6.11 -3.31
N THR A 583 -23.47 7.07 -3.49
CA THR A 583 -24.34 7.16 -4.68
C THR A 583 -23.49 7.41 -5.92
N GLY A 584 -22.55 8.36 -5.87
CA GLY A 584 -21.60 8.62 -6.95
C GLY A 584 -20.75 7.40 -7.29
N LEU A 585 -20.26 6.67 -6.28
CA LEU A 585 -19.54 5.41 -6.47
C LEU A 585 -20.41 4.31 -7.08
N THR A 586 -21.67 4.20 -6.65
CA THR A 586 -22.62 3.22 -7.19
C THR A 586 -22.97 3.55 -8.63
N VAL A 587 -23.21 4.83 -8.94
CA VAL A 587 -23.44 5.30 -10.31
C VAL A 587 -22.22 5.05 -11.18
N ALA A 588 -21.02 5.40 -10.70
CA ALA A 588 -19.77 5.12 -11.40
C ALA A 588 -19.59 3.61 -11.65
N TYR A 589 -19.85 2.76 -10.65
CA TYR A 589 -19.78 1.31 -10.79
C TYR A 589 -20.80 0.78 -11.80
N VAL A 590 -22.06 1.22 -11.75
CA VAL A 590 -23.12 0.79 -12.67
C VAL A 590 -22.81 1.25 -14.09
N MET A 591 -22.46 2.52 -14.28
CA MET A 591 -22.06 3.05 -15.59
C MET A 591 -20.86 2.32 -16.16
N ASN A 592 -19.91 1.94 -15.30
CA ASN A 592 -18.75 1.18 -15.70
C ASN A 592 -19.01 -0.31 -15.89
N ASN A 593 -20.18 -0.87 -15.58
CA ASN A 593 -20.52 -2.29 -15.72
C ASN A 593 -21.64 -2.57 -16.73
N ILE A 594 -22.05 -1.54 -17.48
CA ILE A 594 -22.89 -1.70 -18.66
C ILE A 594 -21.94 -1.75 -19.85
N TYR A 595 -21.87 -2.90 -20.51
CA TYR A 595 -21.04 -3.12 -21.68
C TYR A 595 -21.90 -3.67 -22.80
N ASP A 596 -21.58 -3.25 -24.01
CA ASP A 596 -22.18 -3.74 -25.24
C ASP A 596 -21.31 -4.84 -25.86
N LEU A 597 -20.04 -4.95 -25.47
CA LEU A 597 -19.13 -5.96 -26.01
C LEU A 597 -18.11 -6.44 -24.96
N VAL A 598 -17.91 -7.75 -24.87
CA VAL A 598 -16.93 -8.37 -23.97
C VAL A 598 -15.87 -9.11 -24.76
N ILE A 599 -14.61 -8.70 -24.61
CA ILE A 599 -13.49 -9.21 -25.42
C ILE A 599 -12.47 -9.88 -24.51
N GLY A 600 -12.09 -11.11 -24.83
CA GLY A 600 -10.98 -11.82 -24.22
C GLY A 600 -9.78 -11.86 -25.16
N ASN A 601 -8.64 -11.28 -24.78
CA ASN A 601 -7.43 -11.33 -25.60
C ASN A 601 -6.21 -11.71 -24.77
N TRP A 602 -5.12 -12.08 -25.45
CA TRP A 602 -3.80 -12.15 -24.84
C TRP A 602 -3.37 -10.77 -24.37
N GLY A 603 -2.65 -10.71 -23.24
CA GLY A 603 -2.00 -9.52 -22.64
C GLY A 603 -2.06 -8.18 -23.40
N GLU A 604 -0.90 -7.61 -23.76
CA GLU A 604 -0.82 -6.33 -24.48
C GLU A 604 -0.84 -6.55 -26.00
N TYR A 605 -1.92 -7.13 -26.55
CA TYR A 605 -2.12 -7.33 -28.00
C TYR A 605 -2.82 -6.18 -28.71
N ILE A 606 -3.29 -5.18 -27.96
CA ILE A 606 -3.89 -3.97 -28.50
C ILE A 606 -3.58 -2.82 -27.55
N ASP A 607 -3.37 -1.63 -28.10
CA ASP A 607 -3.27 -0.44 -27.29
C ASP A 607 -4.64 -0.12 -26.65
N ALA A 608 -4.64 0.27 -25.38
CA ALA A 608 -5.84 0.69 -24.67
C ALA A 608 -6.46 1.96 -25.29
N SER A 609 -5.65 2.78 -25.99
CA SER A 609 -6.13 3.95 -26.74
C SER A 609 -7.10 3.56 -27.86
N LEU A 610 -6.79 2.51 -28.62
CA LEU A 610 -7.64 1.99 -29.72
C LEU A 610 -8.97 1.44 -29.20
N ILE A 611 -8.99 0.81 -28.03
CA ILE A 611 -10.25 0.38 -27.40
C ILE A 611 -11.13 1.59 -27.11
N LYS A 612 -10.53 2.69 -26.64
CA LYS A 612 -11.26 3.92 -26.34
C LYS A 612 -11.76 4.60 -27.62
N GLU A 613 -10.96 4.59 -28.68
CA GLU A 613 -11.35 5.09 -30.00
C GLU A 613 -12.56 4.31 -30.54
N PHE A 614 -12.57 2.99 -30.44
CA PHE A 614 -13.73 2.17 -30.79
C PHE A 614 -14.98 2.51 -29.96
N GLU A 615 -14.83 2.68 -28.64
CA GLU A 615 -15.94 3.12 -27.76
C GLU A 615 -16.50 4.48 -28.20
N GLU A 616 -15.63 5.41 -28.60
CA GLU A 616 -16.01 6.76 -29.04
C GLU A 616 -16.64 6.78 -30.45
N GLU A 617 -16.11 5.99 -31.40
CA GLU A 617 -16.58 5.89 -32.80
C GLU A 617 -17.96 5.22 -32.89
N TYR A 618 -18.15 4.09 -32.20
CA TYR A 618 -19.38 3.30 -32.28
C TYR A 618 -20.38 3.62 -31.16
N GLY A 619 -20.01 4.47 -30.20
CA GLY A 619 -20.86 4.85 -29.07
C GLY A 619 -21.20 3.68 -28.14
N VAL A 620 -20.29 2.70 -28.05
CA VAL A 620 -20.43 1.45 -27.29
C VAL A 620 -19.48 1.40 -26.10
N ARG A 621 -19.69 0.43 -25.21
CA ARG A 621 -18.81 0.16 -24.06
C ARG A 621 -18.18 -1.23 -24.16
N VAL A 622 -16.87 -1.30 -24.03
CA VAL A 622 -16.10 -2.56 -24.15
C VAL A 622 -15.60 -3.02 -22.77
N ASN A 623 -15.89 -4.28 -22.44
CA ASN A 623 -15.24 -5.00 -21.36
C ASN A 623 -14.06 -5.80 -21.90
N TYR A 624 -12.89 -5.15 -21.97
CA TYR A 624 -11.66 -5.81 -22.40
C TYR A 624 -11.02 -6.58 -21.24
N GLN A 625 -10.77 -7.86 -21.45
CA GLN A 625 -10.24 -8.81 -20.46
C GLN A 625 -9.02 -9.52 -21.03
N VAL A 626 -8.00 -9.66 -20.20
CA VAL A 626 -6.74 -10.30 -20.61
C VAL A 626 -6.58 -11.69 -19.99
N TYR A 627 -5.88 -12.56 -20.72
CA TYR A 627 -5.37 -13.85 -20.25
C TYR A 627 -3.92 -14.06 -20.68
N ASP A 628 -3.26 -15.00 -20.02
CA ASP A 628 -1.83 -15.33 -20.16
C ASP A 628 -1.57 -16.59 -20.99
N SER A 629 -2.56 -17.49 -21.08
CA SER A 629 -2.52 -18.74 -21.84
C SER A 629 -3.90 -19.13 -22.38
N ASN A 630 -3.90 -19.95 -23.43
CA ASN A 630 -5.11 -20.58 -23.98
C ASN A 630 -5.82 -21.44 -22.90
N GLU A 631 -5.08 -22.10 -22.03
CA GLU A 631 -5.62 -22.91 -20.94
C GLU A 631 -6.34 -22.04 -19.90
N THR A 632 -5.78 -20.87 -19.56
CA THR A 632 -6.45 -19.87 -18.71
C THR A 632 -7.74 -19.38 -19.37
N LEU A 633 -7.72 -19.03 -20.66
CA LEU A 633 -8.93 -18.66 -21.42
C LEU A 633 -9.99 -19.77 -21.31
N TYR A 634 -9.62 -21.01 -21.63
CA TYR A 634 -10.53 -22.15 -21.61
C TYR A 634 -11.15 -22.39 -20.23
N ASN A 635 -10.36 -22.26 -19.16
CA ASN A 635 -10.86 -22.39 -17.80
C ASN A 635 -11.79 -21.23 -17.40
N LYS A 636 -11.50 -20.00 -17.85
CA LYS A 636 -12.37 -18.83 -17.60
C LYS A 636 -13.74 -18.99 -18.25
N LEU A 637 -13.87 -19.72 -19.36
CA LEU A 637 -15.17 -19.98 -20.00
C LEU A 637 -16.20 -20.69 -19.09
N TYR A 638 -15.76 -21.34 -18.00
CA TYR A 638 -16.69 -21.93 -17.03
C TYR A 638 -17.33 -20.90 -16.09
N THR A 639 -16.68 -19.76 -15.88
CA THR A 639 -17.13 -18.72 -14.92
C THR A 639 -17.47 -17.40 -15.61
N PHE A 640 -17.07 -17.23 -16.86
CA PHE A 640 -17.14 -16.00 -17.62
C PHE A 640 -17.66 -16.26 -19.05
N SER A 641 -18.36 -15.29 -19.65
CA SER A 641 -18.83 -15.35 -21.04
C SER A 641 -18.26 -14.19 -21.84
N TYR A 642 -17.51 -14.50 -22.90
CA TYR A 642 -16.98 -13.54 -23.87
C TYR A 642 -17.91 -13.41 -25.06
N ASP A 643 -17.91 -12.26 -25.73
CA ASP A 643 -18.49 -12.10 -27.07
C ASP A 643 -17.45 -12.38 -28.16
N LEU A 644 -16.24 -11.83 -27.98
CA LEU A 644 -15.08 -12.07 -28.83
C LEU A 644 -13.91 -12.64 -28.02
N MET A 645 -13.11 -13.51 -28.65
CA MET A 645 -11.91 -14.09 -28.05
C MET A 645 -10.77 -14.12 -29.08
N VAL A 646 -9.51 -14.20 -28.63
CA VAL A 646 -8.34 -14.32 -29.53
C VAL A 646 -7.51 -15.58 -29.23
N PRO A 647 -8.05 -16.81 -29.32
CA PRO A 647 -7.29 -18.04 -29.09
C PRO A 647 -6.30 -18.37 -30.23
N SER A 648 -5.32 -19.22 -29.95
CA SER A 648 -4.46 -19.82 -30.99
C SER A 648 -5.17 -20.94 -31.78
N ASP A 649 -4.65 -21.30 -32.95
CA ASP A 649 -5.22 -22.30 -33.88
C ASP A 649 -5.80 -23.56 -33.22
N TYR A 650 -5.01 -24.25 -32.38
CA TYR A 650 -5.45 -25.48 -31.73
C TYR A 650 -6.60 -25.26 -30.73
N MET A 651 -6.64 -24.08 -30.09
CA MET A 651 -7.69 -23.73 -29.17
C MET A 651 -8.96 -23.32 -29.91
N VAL A 652 -8.85 -22.66 -31.08
CA VAL A 652 -9.99 -22.46 -32.00
C VAL A 652 -10.58 -23.82 -32.39
N GLN A 653 -9.73 -24.75 -32.84
CA GLN A 653 -10.13 -26.10 -33.23
C GLN A 653 -10.90 -26.80 -32.10
N LYS A 654 -10.38 -26.74 -30.87
CA LYS A 654 -11.03 -27.32 -29.69
C LYS A 654 -12.39 -26.68 -29.39
N LEU A 655 -12.45 -25.35 -29.33
CA LEU A 655 -13.69 -24.62 -29.01
C LEU A 655 -14.77 -24.82 -30.08
N ALA A 656 -14.38 -24.85 -31.35
CA ALA A 656 -15.28 -25.14 -32.46
C ALA A 656 -15.86 -26.57 -32.35
N ASN A 657 -15.01 -27.58 -32.10
CA ASN A 657 -15.44 -28.97 -31.92
C ASN A 657 -16.35 -29.16 -30.69
N GLU A 658 -16.18 -28.36 -29.65
CA GLU A 658 -17.07 -28.32 -28.48
C GLU A 658 -18.37 -27.52 -28.72
N GLY A 659 -18.55 -26.94 -29.90
CA GLY A 659 -19.72 -26.14 -30.27
C GLY A 659 -19.83 -24.81 -29.53
N LYS A 660 -18.70 -24.26 -29.06
CA LYS A 660 -18.62 -23.01 -28.29
C LYS A 660 -18.44 -21.75 -29.14
N LEU A 661 -18.05 -21.90 -30.41
CA LEU A 661 -17.86 -20.79 -31.35
C LEU A 661 -19.04 -20.66 -32.31
N GLU A 662 -19.28 -19.43 -32.77
CA GLU A 662 -20.17 -19.12 -33.88
C GLU A 662 -19.36 -19.08 -35.17
N ALA A 663 -19.86 -19.69 -36.25
CA ALA A 663 -19.25 -19.50 -37.56
C ALA A 663 -19.42 -18.04 -38.06
N LEU A 664 -18.38 -17.48 -38.68
CA LEU A 664 -18.36 -16.08 -39.09
C LEU A 664 -19.08 -15.86 -40.42
N ASP A 665 -19.94 -14.84 -40.46
CA ASP A 665 -20.57 -14.34 -41.68
C ASP A 665 -19.61 -13.35 -42.36
N TYR A 666 -18.76 -13.87 -43.23
CA TYR A 666 -17.74 -13.09 -43.94
C TYR A 666 -18.33 -11.95 -44.79
N SER A 667 -19.60 -12.02 -45.19
CA SER A 667 -20.26 -10.93 -45.94
C SER A 667 -20.39 -9.63 -45.16
N LYS A 668 -20.30 -9.68 -43.83
CA LYS A 668 -20.30 -8.52 -42.93
C LYS A 668 -18.90 -7.94 -42.66
N LEU A 669 -17.85 -8.58 -43.18
CA LEU A 669 -16.46 -8.26 -42.86
C LEU A 669 -15.76 -7.56 -44.02
N ASN A 670 -15.01 -6.51 -43.73
CA ASN A 670 -14.24 -5.74 -44.71
C ASN A 670 -12.90 -6.42 -45.04
N VAL A 671 -12.98 -7.67 -45.47
CA VAL A 671 -11.83 -8.53 -45.72
C VAL A 671 -12.01 -9.30 -47.02
N VAL A 672 -10.92 -9.53 -47.75
CA VAL A 672 -10.91 -10.30 -48.99
C VAL A 672 -9.80 -11.35 -48.98
N SER A 673 -9.92 -12.38 -49.81
CA SER A 673 -8.83 -13.32 -50.09
C SER A 673 -8.80 -13.72 -51.57
N ASP A 674 -7.64 -14.18 -52.02
CA ASP A 674 -7.54 -14.89 -53.28
C ASP A 674 -8.15 -16.31 -53.14
N ASP A 675 -8.26 -17.05 -54.25
CA ASP A 675 -8.67 -18.47 -54.15
C ASP A 675 -7.58 -19.23 -53.38
N PHE A 676 -8.01 -20.12 -52.49
CA PHE A 676 -7.12 -20.86 -51.60
C PHE A 676 -7.52 -22.35 -51.57
N LYS A 677 -6.59 -23.20 -51.15
CA LYS A 677 -6.79 -24.65 -51.12
C LYS A 677 -7.06 -25.12 -49.70
N VAL A 678 -7.95 -26.11 -49.58
CA VAL A 678 -8.17 -26.89 -48.36
C VAL A 678 -7.87 -28.35 -48.71
N GLY A 679 -6.67 -28.80 -48.36
CA GLY A 679 -6.15 -30.06 -48.89
C GLY A 679 -6.06 -30.03 -50.42
N GLU A 680 -6.76 -30.94 -51.10
CA GLU A 680 -6.80 -30.99 -52.57
C GLU A 680 -7.93 -30.14 -53.20
N GLN A 681 -8.86 -29.63 -52.39
CA GLN A 681 -10.03 -28.87 -52.87
C GLN A 681 -9.70 -27.39 -53.01
N LEU A 682 -10.10 -26.78 -54.13
CA LEU A 682 -9.98 -25.34 -54.36
C LEU A 682 -11.25 -24.63 -53.91
N HIS A 683 -11.12 -23.69 -52.98
CA HIS A 683 -12.21 -22.85 -52.50
C HIS A 683 -12.14 -21.46 -53.16
N ALA A 684 -13.32 -20.89 -53.44
CA ALA A 684 -13.40 -19.52 -53.94
C ALA A 684 -12.93 -18.52 -52.86
N GLY A 685 -12.21 -17.48 -53.30
CA GLY A 685 -11.71 -16.44 -52.41
C GLY A 685 -12.83 -15.69 -51.69
N ILE A 686 -12.54 -15.29 -50.46
CA ILE A 686 -13.45 -14.60 -49.55
C ILE A 686 -13.78 -13.21 -50.13
N ASN A 687 -15.07 -12.88 -50.20
CA ASN A 687 -15.61 -11.57 -50.65
C ASN A 687 -15.06 -11.02 -51.98
N LYS A 688 -14.58 -11.86 -52.90
CA LYS A 688 -13.97 -11.47 -54.19
C LYS A 688 -14.76 -10.49 -55.07
N THR A 689 -16.07 -10.39 -54.89
CA THR A 689 -16.98 -9.60 -55.75
C THR A 689 -17.56 -8.36 -55.06
N ALA A 690 -17.17 -8.08 -53.82
CA ALA A 690 -17.63 -6.90 -53.10
C ALA A 690 -17.09 -5.63 -53.76
N LYS A 691 -17.97 -4.87 -54.43
CA LYS A 691 -17.68 -3.52 -54.91
C LYS A 691 -17.91 -2.55 -53.75
N PHE A 692 -16.84 -2.11 -53.10
CA PHE A 692 -16.91 -1.02 -52.14
C PHE A 692 -16.91 0.31 -52.92
N GLU A 693 -18.08 0.90 -53.11
CA GLU A 693 -18.24 2.16 -53.85
C GLU A 693 -17.79 3.36 -52.99
N ASN A 694 -16.74 4.07 -53.43
CA ASN A 694 -16.38 5.43 -53.01
C ASN A 694 -16.33 5.71 -51.48
N GLU A 695 -15.42 5.06 -50.77
CA GLU A 695 -15.00 5.53 -49.43
C GLU A 695 -13.50 5.84 -49.43
N ALA A 696 -13.05 6.68 -48.48
CA ALA A 696 -11.66 7.10 -48.36
C ALA A 696 -10.68 5.90 -48.33
N GLU A 697 -9.43 6.08 -48.77
CA GLU A 697 -8.41 5.00 -48.86
C GLU A 697 -8.28 4.15 -47.57
N GLU A 698 -8.62 4.71 -46.41
CA GLU A 698 -8.64 4.05 -45.09
C GLU A 698 -9.70 2.94 -44.93
N ASN A 699 -10.78 2.93 -45.71
CA ASN A 699 -11.86 1.94 -45.61
C ASN A 699 -11.74 0.80 -46.64
N ASN A 700 -10.62 0.70 -47.36
CA ASN A 700 -10.39 -0.38 -48.31
C ASN A 700 -10.31 -1.75 -47.58
N PRO A 701 -10.92 -2.81 -48.15
CA PRO A 701 -10.81 -4.15 -47.59
C PRO A 701 -9.35 -4.59 -47.51
N LYS A 702 -8.99 -5.28 -46.43
CA LYS A 702 -7.66 -5.88 -46.28
C LYS A 702 -7.63 -7.29 -46.86
N THR A 703 -6.51 -7.68 -47.44
CA THR A 703 -6.35 -9.00 -48.07
C THR A 703 -5.69 -9.97 -47.10
N ILE A 704 -6.37 -11.06 -46.73
CA ILE A 704 -5.75 -12.14 -45.95
C ILE A 704 -4.67 -12.81 -46.79
N SER A 705 -3.51 -13.06 -46.18
CA SER A 705 -2.43 -13.82 -46.83
C SER A 705 -2.86 -15.26 -47.13
N ASN A 706 -2.69 -15.69 -48.39
CA ASN A 706 -2.94 -17.08 -48.79
C ASN A 706 -2.01 -18.07 -48.08
N ASP A 707 -0.77 -17.65 -47.79
CA ASP A 707 0.19 -18.48 -47.07
C ASP A 707 -0.28 -18.73 -45.63
N LEU A 708 -0.89 -17.73 -44.99
CA LEU A 708 -1.52 -17.89 -43.69
C LEU A 708 -2.79 -18.75 -43.77
N LEU A 709 -3.61 -18.60 -44.81
CA LEU A 709 -4.77 -19.48 -45.02
C LEU A 709 -4.36 -20.95 -45.16
N ASP A 710 -3.25 -21.26 -45.84
CA ASP A 710 -2.71 -22.63 -45.88
C ASP A 710 -2.36 -23.16 -44.47
N VAL A 711 -1.79 -22.32 -43.61
CA VAL A 711 -1.50 -22.67 -42.22
C VAL A 711 -2.79 -22.93 -41.44
N MET A 712 -3.76 -22.02 -41.51
CA MET A 712 -5.01 -22.12 -40.76
C MET A 712 -5.84 -23.33 -41.22
N THR A 713 -5.88 -23.63 -42.52
CA THR A 713 -6.68 -24.75 -43.06
C THR A 713 -6.15 -26.14 -42.65
N LYS A 714 -4.92 -26.25 -42.14
CA LYS A 714 -4.40 -27.50 -41.56
C LYS A 714 -5.14 -27.89 -40.27
N SER A 715 -5.72 -26.93 -39.57
CA SER A 715 -6.52 -27.16 -38.35
C SER A 715 -7.97 -27.48 -38.71
N LYS A 716 -8.28 -28.78 -38.85
CA LYS A 716 -9.61 -29.29 -39.23
C LYS A 716 -10.60 -29.27 -38.08
N VAL A 717 -11.86 -28.96 -38.37
CA VAL A 717 -12.97 -28.94 -37.41
C VAL A 717 -13.97 -30.04 -37.79
N GLU A 718 -14.29 -30.92 -36.85
CA GLU A 718 -15.24 -32.02 -37.05
C GLU A 718 -16.69 -31.55 -36.92
N TYR A 719 -16.92 -30.51 -36.10
CA TYR A 719 -18.23 -29.88 -35.93
C TYR A 719 -18.49 -28.88 -37.06
N VAL A 720 -19.39 -29.23 -37.97
CA VAL A 720 -19.86 -28.33 -39.02
C VAL A 720 -21.23 -27.80 -38.62
N GLU A 721 -21.31 -26.49 -38.36
CA GLU A 721 -22.59 -25.81 -38.20
C GLU A 721 -23.26 -25.67 -39.58
N ASP A 722 -24.44 -26.27 -39.74
CA ASP A 722 -25.25 -26.20 -40.96
C ASP A 722 -25.81 -24.78 -41.12
N SER A 723 -25.06 -23.92 -41.79
CA SER A 723 -25.40 -22.51 -42.02
C SER A 723 -25.03 -22.14 -43.45
N GLU A 724 -25.99 -21.60 -44.21
CA GLU A 724 -25.77 -21.10 -45.59
C GLU A 724 -24.75 -19.94 -45.67
N LYS A 725 -24.24 -19.47 -44.52
CA LYS A 725 -23.35 -18.31 -44.39
C LYS A 725 -21.89 -18.65 -44.10
N THR A 726 -21.55 -19.92 -43.90
CA THR A 726 -20.17 -20.36 -43.66
C THR A 726 -19.40 -20.53 -44.97
N LEU A 727 -18.07 -20.50 -44.91
CA LEU A 727 -17.22 -20.76 -46.10
C LEU A 727 -17.23 -22.25 -46.48
N GLY A 728 -17.65 -23.11 -45.55
CA GLY A 728 -17.78 -24.55 -45.75
C GLY A 728 -16.42 -25.24 -45.92
N THR A 729 -15.35 -24.69 -45.32
CA THR A 729 -14.01 -25.26 -45.43
C THR A 729 -13.82 -26.49 -44.53
N GLY A 730 -14.60 -26.61 -43.45
CA GLY A 730 -14.42 -27.67 -42.45
C GLY A 730 -13.14 -27.47 -41.63
N THR A 731 -12.70 -26.23 -41.51
CA THR A 731 -11.45 -25.83 -40.83
C THR A 731 -11.72 -24.66 -39.89
N ILE A 732 -10.70 -24.24 -39.12
CA ILE A 732 -10.84 -23.08 -38.23
C ILE A 732 -11.18 -21.78 -38.98
N VAL A 733 -10.90 -21.69 -40.29
CA VAL A 733 -11.19 -20.52 -41.14
C VAL A 733 -12.69 -20.19 -41.14
N ASP A 734 -13.58 -21.18 -41.00
CA ASP A 734 -15.02 -20.93 -40.89
C ASP A 734 -15.42 -20.11 -39.64
N TYR A 735 -14.55 -20.09 -38.61
CA TYR A 735 -14.83 -19.54 -37.28
C TYR A 735 -13.90 -18.39 -36.86
N SER A 736 -12.87 -18.07 -37.64
CA SER A 736 -11.84 -17.11 -37.22
C SER A 736 -11.41 -16.12 -38.29
N ILE A 737 -11.05 -14.91 -37.82
CA ILE A 737 -10.24 -13.94 -38.57
C ILE A 737 -8.82 -13.95 -38.02
N PRO A 738 -7.78 -14.02 -38.86
CA PRO A 738 -6.40 -14.00 -38.38
C PRO A 738 -6.11 -12.68 -37.65
N TYR A 739 -5.56 -12.76 -36.44
CA TYR A 739 -5.25 -11.62 -35.60
C TYR A 739 -3.75 -11.27 -35.67
N LEU A 740 -2.91 -12.19 -35.20
CA LEU A 740 -1.45 -12.13 -35.29
C LEU A 740 -0.93 -13.51 -35.68
N TRP A 741 0.24 -13.56 -36.31
CA TRP A 741 0.86 -14.82 -36.71
C TRP A 741 2.38 -14.71 -36.79
N GLY A 742 3.03 -15.86 -36.75
CA GLY A 742 4.48 -15.90 -36.74
C GLY A 742 5.03 -17.31 -36.65
N ASP A 743 6.33 -17.36 -36.38
CA ASP A 743 7.07 -18.59 -36.17
C ASP A 743 8.06 -18.48 -35.01
N LEU A 744 8.44 -19.64 -34.48
CA LEU A 744 9.44 -19.73 -33.41
C LEU A 744 10.85 -19.74 -34.03
N ILE A 745 11.77 -18.96 -33.50
CA ILE A 745 13.12 -18.82 -34.07
C ILE A 745 14.20 -18.92 -32.99
N ILE A 746 15.41 -19.28 -33.41
CA ILE A 746 16.62 -19.11 -32.60
C ILE A 746 17.19 -17.73 -32.90
N VAL A 747 17.42 -16.96 -31.85
CA VAL A 747 18.07 -15.64 -31.89
C VAL A 747 19.40 -15.75 -31.16
N VAL A 748 20.45 -15.22 -31.75
CA VAL A 748 21.80 -15.20 -31.19
C VAL A 748 22.26 -13.75 -31.12
N ASN A 749 22.61 -13.32 -29.91
CA ASN A 749 23.24 -12.03 -29.74
C ASN A 749 24.67 -12.12 -30.31
N PRO A 750 25.06 -11.33 -31.33
CA PRO A 750 26.41 -11.39 -31.90
C PRO A 750 27.48 -11.14 -30.83
N ASN A 751 27.17 -10.25 -29.89
CA ASN A 751 28.00 -9.91 -28.76
C ASN A 751 27.59 -10.78 -27.56
N SER A 752 28.57 -11.23 -26.77
CA SER A 752 28.28 -11.93 -25.52
C SER A 752 27.64 -10.98 -24.51
N LYS A 753 26.88 -11.52 -23.54
CA LYS A 753 26.13 -10.76 -22.51
C LYS A 753 26.82 -9.46 -22.05
N GLY A 754 26.41 -8.31 -22.59
CA GLY A 754 26.96 -6.98 -22.26
C GLY A 754 27.66 -6.25 -23.41
N ASN A 755 28.28 -5.10 -23.12
CA ASN A 755 28.95 -4.19 -24.06
C ASN A 755 30.23 -4.78 -24.71
N ASP A 756 30.30 -6.09 -24.94
CA ASP A 756 31.31 -6.62 -25.85
C ASP A 756 31.00 -6.08 -27.27
N LYS A 757 32.03 -5.60 -27.96
CA LYS A 757 31.96 -5.19 -29.36
C LYS A 757 32.65 -6.20 -30.28
N GLY A 758 33.17 -7.29 -29.72
CA GLY A 758 34.09 -8.22 -30.37
C GLY A 758 33.42 -9.42 -31.03
N GLY A 759 32.09 -9.51 -31.10
CA GLY A 759 31.42 -10.62 -31.77
C GLY A 759 31.69 -11.99 -31.15
N GLU A 760 31.80 -12.10 -29.82
CA GLU A 760 32.22 -13.33 -29.13
C GLU A 760 31.38 -14.56 -29.51
N ASN A 761 30.07 -14.42 -29.70
CA ASN A 761 29.20 -15.54 -30.07
C ASN A 761 29.39 -15.93 -31.54
N ILE A 762 29.69 -14.97 -32.43
CA ILE A 762 30.10 -15.27 -33.81
C ILE A 762 31.44 -16.02 -33.82
N LYS A 763 32.43 -15.59 -33.02
CA LYS A 763 33.71 -16.30 -32.87
C LYS A 763 33.54 -17.73 -32.35
N TRP A 764 32.61 -17.93 -31.44
CA TRP A 764 32.27 -19.25 -30.95
C TRP A 764 31.66 -20.11 -32.07
N LEU A 765 30.66 -19.59 -32.78
CA LEU A 765 30.03 -20.27 -33.92
C LEU A 765 31.03 -20.59 -35.03
N LEU A 766 31.92 -19.67 -35.41
CA LEU A 766 32.99 -19.91 -36.39
C LEU A 766 33.91 -21.08 -36.01
N LYS A 767 34.10 -21.31 -34.71
CA LYS A 767 34.97 -22.35 -34.18
C LYS A 767 34.26 -23.70 -34.03
N THR A 768 33.00 -23.70 -33.57
CA THR A 768 32.28 -24.92 -33.18
C THR A 768 31.26 -25.36 -34.23
N HIS A 769 30.63 -24.41 -34.92
CA HIS A 769 29.57 -24.65 -35.90
C HIS A 769 29.73 -23.74 -37.15
N PRO A 770 30.88 -23.76 -37.86
CA PRO A 770 31.06 -22.93 -39.05
C PRO A 770 30.00 -23.21 -40.14
N GLU A 771 29.45 -24.43 -40.17
CA GLU A 771 28.41 -24.86 -41.10
C GLU A 771 27.08 -24.12 -40.96
N VAL A 772 26.79 -23.54 -39.78
CA VAL A 772 25.55 -22.78 -39.54
C VAL A 772 25.68 -21.30 -39.88
N LEU A 773 26.85 -20.85 -40.35
CA LEU A 773 27.10 -19.46 -40.70
C LEU A 773 27.35 -19.27 -42.20
N SER A 774 26.81 -18.18 -42.73
CA SER A 774 27.21 -17.60 -44.00
C SER A 774 27.72 -16.17 -43.75
N LYS A 775 28.65 -15.72 -44.60
CA LYS A 775 29.31 -14.42 -44.47
C LYS A 775 29.09 -13.62 -45.75
N THR A 776 28.68 -12.36 -45.61
CA THR A 776 28.64 -11.40 -46.71
C THR A 776 29.82 -10.45 -46.55
N SER A 777 30.74 -10.48 -47.52
CA SER A 777 31.90 -9.58 -47.55
C SER A 777 31.50 -8.15 -47.94
N VAL A 778 32.36 -7.16 -47.69
CA VAL A 778 32.13 -5.73 -48.01
C VAL A 778 31.72 -5.48 -49.48
N ASN A 779 32.09 -6.40 -50.40
CA ASN A 779 31.71 -6.33 -51.81
C ASN A 779 30.30 -6.89 -52.10
N GLY A 780 29.52 -7.24 -51.07
CA GLY A 780 28.16 -7.78 -51.18
C GLY A 780 28.06 -9.25 -51.61
N VAL A 781 29.20 -9.97 -51.70
CA VAL A 781 29.22 -11.38 -52.09
C VAL A 781 28.97 -12.26 -50.86
N LEU A 782 27.89 -13.04 -50.91
CA LEU A 782 27.57 -14.09 -49.94
C LEU A 782 28.43 -15.33 -50.20
N SER A 783 29.13 -15.81 -49.18
CA SER A 783 29.94 -17.03 -49.21
C SER A 783 29.69 -17.88 -47.97
N ASP A 784 29.79 -19.21 -48.13
CA ASP A 784 29.81 -20.13 -47.00
C ASP A 784 31.10 -19.95 -46.17
N VAL A 785 30.97 -20.04 -44.86
CA VAL A 785 32.09 -19.96 -43.92
C VAL A 785 32.87 -21.28 -43.94
N VAL A 786 34.20 -21.21 -44.00
CA VAL A 786 35.06 -22.40 -43.96
C VAL A 786 35.54 -22.65 -42.54
N ALA A 787 35.63 -23.92 -42.13
CA ALA A 787 36.12 -24.30 -40.81
C ALA A 787 37.52 -23.73 -40.53
N GLY A 788 37.66 -22.98 -39.43
CA GLY A 788 38.91 -22.33 -39.03
C GLY A 788 39.11 -20.91 -39.58
N GLU A 789 38.13 -20.34 -40.29
CA GLU A 789 38.13 -18.94 -40.70
C GLU A 789 38.12 -17.99 -39.49
N SER A 790 38.92 -16.91 -39.55
CA SER A 790 38.99 -15.91 -38.48
C SER A 790 37.81 -14.93 -38.56
N TYR A 791 37.33 -14.47 -37.41
CA TYR A 791 36.31 -13.43 -37.32
C TYR A 791 36.75 -12.13 -38.03
N ASP A 792 35.87 -11.61 -38.86
CA ASP A 792 36.03 -10.38 -39.63
C ASP A 792 35.00 -9.35 -39.17
N GLU A 793 35.47 -8.27 -38.54
CA GLU A 793 34.62 -7.24 -37.95
C GLU A 793 33.87 -6.38 -38.98
N HIS A 794 34.25 -6.44 -40.26
CA HIS A 794 33.62 -5.68 -41.34
C HIS A 794 32.65 -6.51 -42.18
N ALA A 795 32.47 -7.78 -41.85
CA ALA A 795 31.57 -8.67 -42.57
C ALA A 795 30.25 -8.88 -41.82
N THR A 796 29.18 -9.06 -42.58
CA THR A 796 27.87 -9.41 -42.00
C THR A 796 27.73 -10.93 -41.97
N TYR A 797 27.47 -11.47 -40.79
CA TYR A 797 27.23 -12.90 -40.58
C TYR A 797 25.72 -13.17 -40.47
N THR A 798 25.26 -14.22 -41.14
CA THR A 798 23.86 -14.68 -41.11
C THR A 798 23.81 -16.16 -40.80
N MET A 799 22.75 -16.63 -40.14
CA MET A 799 22.57 -18.07 -39.90
C MET A 799 22.07 -18.77 -41.17
N LYS A 800 22.55 -19.98 -41.41
CA LYS A 800 22.14 -20.85 -42.51
C LYS A 800 21.09 -21.85 -42.02
N ASN A 801 19.83 -21.63 -42.38
CA ASN A 801 18.69 -22.43 -41.91
C ASN A 801 18.88 -23.94 -42.20
N SER A 802 19.37 -24.30 -43.40
CA SER A 802 19.54 -25.70 -43.82
C SER A 802 20.49 -26.54 -42.98
N ALA A 803 21.44 -25.90 -42.27
CA ALA A 803 22.41 -26.57 -41.40
C ALA A 803 22.08 -26.37 -39.90
N LEU A 804 21.17 -25.44 -39.58
CA LEU A 804 20.81 -25.11 -38.21
C LEU A 804 19.90 -26.20 -37.60
N SER A 805 20.29 -26.70 -36.44
CA SER A 805 19.51 -27.62 -35.61
C SER A 805 19.17 -26.97 -34.27
N TRP A 806 18.02 -27.32 -33.69
CA TRP A 806 17.67 -27.01 -32.30
C TRP A 806 18.72 -27.53 -31.30
N GLY A 807 19.50 -28.55 -31.67
CA GLY A 807 20.61 -29.08 -30.90
C GLY A 807 21.65 -28.04 -30.48
N ILE A 808 21.80 -26.94 -31.24
CA ILE A 808 22.74 -25.86 -30.93
C ILE A 808 22.49 -25.24 -29.54
N LEU A 809 21.26 -25.30 -29.03
CA LEU A 809 20.91 -24.81 -27.69
C LEU A 809 21.56 -25.65 -26.58
N TRP A 810 21.72 -26.96 -26.79
CA TRP A 810 22.42 -27.85 -25.87
C TRP A 810 23.93 -27.58 -25.90
N ASP A 811 24.50 -27.36 -27.08
CA ASP A 811 25.92 -27.05 -27.24
C ASP A 811 26.27 -25.68 -26.64
N ALA A 812 25.43 -24.68 -26.86
CA ALA A 812 25.55 -23.36 -26.24
C ALA A 812 25.45 -23.47 -24.70
N ALA A 813 24.46 -24.22 -24.20
CA ALA A 813 24.31 -24.44 -22.76
C ALA A 813 25.53 -25.14 -22.15
N ALA A 814 26.05 -26.18 -22.81
CA ALA A 814 27.26 -26.91 -22.37
C ALA A 814 28.52 -26.03 -22.42
N ALA A 815 28.59 -25.07 -23.35
CA ALA A 815 29.65 -24.08 -23.44
C ALA A 815 29.54 -22.94 -22.42
N GLY A 816 28.52 -22.94 -21.56
CA GLY A 816 28.31 -21.93 -20.52
C GLY A 816 27.65 -20.63 -21.02
N LYS A 817 27.12 -20.61 -22.25
CA LYS A 817 26.41 -19.47 -22.85
C LYS A 817 25.02 -19.31 -22.25
N GLU A 818 24.54 -18.08 -22.10
CA GLU A 818 23.22 -17.81 -21.54
C GLU A 818 22.13 -18.12 -22.57
N VAL A 819 21.36 -19.19 -22.30
CA VAL A 819 20.29 -19.67 -23.18
C VAL A 819 18.93 -19.35 -22.57
N LEU A 820 18.14 -18.53 -23.24
CA LEU A 820 16.78 -18.18 -22.84
C LEU A 820 15.76 -18.96 -23.68
N LEU A 821 14.84 -19.67 -23.02
CA LEU A 821 13.76 -20.40 -23.67
C LEU A 821 12.43 -19.71 -23.32
N ASN A 822 11.50 -19.66 -24.26
CA ASN A 822 10.15 -19.19 -23.97
C ASN A 822 9.43 -20.15 -23.00
N GLU A 823 8.58 -19.64 -22.11
CA GLU A 823 7.90 -20.44 -21.07
C GLU A 823 6.59 -21.09 -21.57
N ASP A 824 6.52 -21.48 -22.84
CA ASP A 824 5.36 -22.19 -23.40
C ASP A 824 5.62 -23.71 -23.40
N PRO A 825 4.76 -24.54 -22.77
CA PRO A 825 4.96 -25.97 -22.68
C PRO A 825 5.09 -26.66 -24.04
N LYS A 826 4.24 -26.30 -25.01
CA LYS A 826 4.23 -26.92 -26.34
C LYS A 826 5.47 -26.51 -27.13
N ASN A 827 5.86 -25.24 -27.10
CA ASN A 827 7.09 -24.78 -27.76
C ASN A 827 8.34 -25.47 -27.18
N VAL A 828 8.48 -25.52 -25.86
CA VAL A 828 9.66 -26.12 -25.21
C VAL A 828 9.76 -27.62 -25.52
N PHE A 829 8.65 -28.34 -25.46
CA PHE A 829 8.63 -29.75 -25.84
C PHE A 829 8.85 -29.95 -27.34
N ALA A 830 8.33 -29.06 -28.19
CA ALA A 830 8.53 -29.12 -29.63
C ALA A 830 10.01 -29.03 -29.98
N ILE A 831 10.80 -28.15 -29.36
CA ILE A 831 12.25 -28.04 -29.60
C ILE A 831 12.95 -29.39 -29.39
N ALA A 832 12.65 -30.09 -28.29
CA ALA A 832 13.22 -31.40 -28.01
C ALA A 832 12.65 -32.50 -28.92
N GLY A 833 11.37 -32.45 -29.25
CA GLY A 833 10.72 -33.38 -30.18
C GLY A 833 11.27 -33.26 -31.61
N GLN A 834 11.52 -32.04 -32.07
CA GLN A 834 12.14 -31.75 -33.36
C GLN A 834 13.58 -32.30 -33.38
N LYS A 835 14.38 -32.02 -32.35
CA LYS A 835 15.74 -32.56 -32.20
C LYS A 835 15.81 -34.08 -32.20
N LEU A 836 14.85 -34.76 -31.57
CA LEU A 836 14.88 -36.23 -31.41
C LEU A 836 14.21 -36.97 -32.56
N PHE A 837 13.10 -36.45 -33.08
CA PHE A 837 12.17 -37.19 -33.94
C PHE A 837 11.73 -36.42 -35.19
N GLY A 838 12.00 -35.11 -35.25
CA GLY A 838 11.49 -34.22 -36.31
C GLY A 838 10.01 -33.89 -36.16
N GLU A 839 9.48 -34.01 -34.95
CA GLU A 839 8.06 -33.87 -34.67
C GLU A 839 7.84 -32.96 -33.46
N GLY A 840 7.13 -31.86 -33.66
CA GLY A 840 6.75 -30.93 -32.59
C GLY A 840 5.39 -31.24 -31.96
N ASN A 841 4.56 -32.00 -32.68
CA ASN A 841 3.25 -32.44 -32.21
C ASN A 841 3.32 -33.88 -31.72
N PHE A 842 3.09 -34.09 -30.42
CA PHE A 842 3.22 -35.41 -29.80
C PHE A 842 1.95 -36.25 -29.93
N THR A 843 2.12 -37.51 -30.33
CA THR A 843 1.04 -38.50 -30.49
C THR A 843 1.22 -39.75 -29.63
N SER A 844 2.25 -39.79 -28.78
CA SER A 844 2.53 -40.92 -27.88
C SER A 844 3.12 -40.45 -26.56
N LYS A 845 2.94 -41.25 -25.50
CA LYS A 845 3.48 -40.91 -24.17
C LYS A 845 4.99 -41.15 -24.10
N GLU A 846 5.47 -42.12 -24.86
CA GLU A 846 6.88 -42.50 -24.97
C GLU A 846 7.72 -41.36 -25.54
N SER A 847 7.23 -40.69 -26.59
CA SER A 847 7.90 -39.54 -27.20
C SER A 847 7.93 -38.33 -26.25
N ILE A 848 6.84 -38.06 -25.52
CA ILE A 848 6.80 -37.00 -24.48
C ILE A 848 7.81 -37.29 -23.37
N ASN A 849 7.88 -38.53 -22.88
CA ASN A 849 8.85 -38.91 -21.85
C ASN A 849 10.30 -38.79 -22.34
N ALA A 850 10.57 -39.16 -23.59
CA ALA A 850 11.89 -39.01 -24.20
C ALA A 850 12.29 -37.53 -24.32
N ALA A 851 11.40 -36.69 -24.85
CA ALA A 851 11.60 -35.24 -24.93
C ALA A 851 11.79 -34.61 -23.54
N SER A 852 11.01 -35.04 -22.55
CA SER A 852 11.15 -34.58 -21.16
C SER A 852 12.52 -34.93 -20.56
N ASN A 853 13.02 -36.14 -20.79
CA ASN A 853 14.36 -36.54 -20.34
C ASN A 853 15.47 -35.71 -21.03
N GLU A 854 15.31 -35.41 -22.31
CA GLU A 854 16.25 -34.59 -23.07
C GLU A 854 16.28 -33.14 -22.57
N LEU A 855 15.10 -32.55 -22.34
CA LEU A 855 14.94 -31.22 -21.75
C LEU A 855 15.50 -31.14 -20.33
N LYS A 856 15.37 -32.22 -19.54
CA LYS A 856 16.00 -32.29 -18.21
C LYS A 856 17.52 -32.17 -18.30
N GLY A 857 18.13 -32.70 -19.36
CA GLY A 857 19.55 -32.52 -19.67
C GLY A 857 19.91 -31.06 -19.94
N LEU A 858 19.12 -30.38 -20.78
CA LEU A 858 19.31 -28.96 -21.10
C LEU A 858 19.15 -28.07 -19.86
N LEU A 859 18.03 -28.23 -19.15
CA LEU A 859 17.63 -27.39 -18.02
C LEU A 859 18.49 -27.60 -16.75
N LYS A 860 19.32 -28.65 -16.71
CA LYS A 860 20.30 -28.87 -15.64
C LYS A 860 21.40 -27.80 -15.62
N ASN A 861 21.64 -27.13 -16.74
CA ASN A 861 22.63 -26.06 -16.85
C ASN A 861 22.11 -24.76 -16.21
N ASN A 862 22.88 -24.18 -15.29
CA ASN A 862 22.49 -22.97 -14.53
C ASN A 862 22.34 -21.71 -15.42
N ASN A 863 22.95 -21.73 -16.59
CA ASN A 863 22.93 -20.70 -17.63
C ASN A 863 21.77 -20.84 -18.62
N VAL A 864 20.90 -21.84 -18.46
CA VAL A 864 19.64 -21.93 -19.21
C VAL A 864 18.53 -21.35 -18.35
N ALA A 865 17.59 -20.58 -18.91
CA ALA A 865 16.43 -20.05 -18.20
C ALA A 865 15.14 -20.24 -19.03
N LEU A 866 14.03 -20.54 -18.35
CA LEU A 866 12.69 -20.45 -18.93
C LEU A 866 12.16 -19.07 -18.58
N GLN A 867 11.78 -18.27 -19.57
CA GLN A 867 11.31 -16.91 -19.38
C GLN A 867 10.04 -16.65 -20.22
N GLY A 868 8.95 -16.30 -19.54
CA GLY A 868 7.77 -15.70 -20.17
C GLY A 868 7.95 -14.19 -20.33
N ASP A 869 7.48 -13.42 -19.33
CA ASP A 869 7.32 -11.96 -19.44
C ASP A 869 8.64 -11.17 -19.59
N LEU A 870 9.76 -11.71 -19.11
CA LEU A 870 11.08 -11.03 -19.12
C LEU A 870 11.90 -11.31 -20.38
N LEU A 871 11.44 -12.18 -21.28
CA LEU A 871 12.23 -12.63 -22.43
C LEU A 871 12.59 -11.47 -23.36
N ILE A 872 11.60 -10.65 -23.71
CA ILE A 872 11.77 -9.48 -24.59
C ILE A 872 12.63 -8.40 -23.91
N GLU A 873 12.42 -8.13 -22.61
CA GLU A 873 13.22 -7.16 -21.85
C GLU A 873 14.69 -7.60 -21.78
N ASN A 874 14.96 -8.87 -21.46
CA ASN A 874 16.32 -9.38 -21.41
C ASN A 874 16.98 -9.41 -22.79
N ALA A 875 16.23 -9.73 -23.84
CA ALA A 875 16.73 -9.63 -25.21
C ALA A 875 17.06 -8.19 -25.60
N SER A 876 16.17 -7.24 -25.29
CA SER A 876 16.33 -5.81 -25.55
C SER A 876 17.48 -5.18 -24.76
N ASP A 877 17.77 -5.72 -23.57
CA ASP A 877 18.92 -5.32 -22.74
C ASP A 877 20.24 -6.00 -23.16
N GLY A 878 20.20 -6.96 -24.09
CA GLY A 878 21.35 -7.78 -24.49
C GLY A 878 21.84 -8.75 -23.41
N LYS A 879 20.95 -9.17 -22.49
CA LYS A 879 21.23 -10.10 -21.39
C LYS A 879 21.01 -11.56 -21.80
N PHE A 880 21.50 -11.93 -22.98
CA PHE A 880 21.40 -13.28 -23.52
C PHE A 880 22.52 -13.53 -24.53
N ASP A 881 22.84 -14.81 -24.74
CA ASP A 881 23.68 -15.25 -25.86
C ASP A 881 22.82 -15.93 -26.92
N PHE A 882 21.97 -16.87 -26.50
CA PHE A 882 21.01 -17.58 -27.35
C PHE A 882 19.62 -17.43 -26.74
N ALA A 883 18.61 -17.18 -27.57
CA ALA A 883 17.23 -17.10 -27.15
C ALA A 883 16.33 -17.82 -28.14
N VAL A 884 15.27 -18.45 -27.64
CA VAL A 884 14.16 -18.94 -28.43
C VAL A 884 13.01 -17.97 -28.28
N MET A 885 12.66 -17.29 -29.37
CA MET A 885 11.69 -16.20 -29.37
C MET A 885 10.71 -16.36 -30.53
N TYR A 886 9.55 -15.73 -30.41
CA TYR A 886 8.73 -15.47 -31.58
C TYR A 886 9.42 -14.43 -32.47
N ASN A 887 9.30 -14.59 -33.78
CA ASN A 887 9.92 -13.72 -34.79
C ASN A 887 9.60 -12.22 -34.58
N GLY A 888 8.34 -11.87 -34.32
CA GLY A 888 7.93 -10.50 -34.01
C GLY A 888 8.60 -9.94 -32.74
N ASP A 889 8.52 -10.70 -31.65
CA ASP A 889 9.15 -10.35 -30.37
C ASP A 889 10.67 -10.13 -30.51
N ALA A 890 11.33 -10.92 -31.34
CA ALA A 890 12.76 -10.78 -31.63
C ALA A 890 13.07 -9.52 -32.46
N ALA A 891 12.24 -9.20 -33.46
CA ALA A 891 12.36 -7.99 -34.25
C ALA A 891 12.19 -6.74 -33.38
N LEU A 892 11.17 -6.74 -32.53
CA LEU A 892 10.93 -5.68 -31.54
C LEU A 892 12.11 -5.55 -30.58
N ALA A 893 12.61 -6.66 -30.02
CA ALA A 893 13.73 -6.63 -29.08
C ALA A 893 15.02 -6.08 -29.72
N ASN A 894 15.34 -6.47 -30.96
CA ASN A 894 16.52 -5.99 -31.67
C ASN A 894 16.42 -4.49 -32.00
N ARG A 895 15.22 -4.01 -32.33
CA ARG A 895 14.94 -2.59 -32.54
C ARG A 895 15.16 -1.77 -31.26
N ILE A 896 14.59 -2.22 -30.14
CA ILE A 896 14.76 -1.57 -28.82
C ILE A 896 16.23 -1.61 -28.38
N TYR A 897 16.93 -2.73 -28.63
CA TYR A 897 18.36 -2.87 -28.36
C TYR A 897 19.19 -1.76 -29.05
N ASN A 898 18.82 -1.40 -30.28
CA ASN A 898 19.45 -0.33 -31.05
C ASN A 898 19.00 1.10 -30.67
N GLY A 899 18.09 1.27 -29.70
CA GLY A 899 17.64 2.59 -29.22
C GLY A 899 16.63 3.27 -30.13
N GLU A 900 15.98 2.53 -31.01
CA GLU A 900 14.92 3.00 -31.91
C GLU A 900 13.58 2.94 -31.14
N GLU A 901 13.26 4.00 -30.37
CA GLU A 901 12.08 4.04 -29.47
C GLU A 901 10.72 3.78 -30.16
N GLU A 902 9.74 3.37 -29.34
CA GLU A 902 8.35 3.06 -29.70
C GLU A 902 7.63 4.27 -30.31
N GLY A 903 7.03 4.08 -31.48
CA GLY A 903 6.07 5.01 -32.05
C GLY A 903 4.81 5.04 -31.19
N GLY A 904 4.65 6.09 -30.39
CA GLY A 904 3.41 6.45 -29.72
C GLY A 904 3.19 7.94 -29.91
N SER A 905 2.05 8.31 -30.49
CA SER A 905 1.67 9.66 -30.86
C SER A 905 1.75 10.66 -29.69
N GLY A 906 2.73 11.58 -29.73
CA GLY A 906 2.79 12.70 -28.78
C GLY A 906 4.17 13.31 -28.53
N GLU A 907 4.53 14.27 -29.39
CA GLU A 907 5.35 15.47 -29.13
C GLU A 907 6.87 15.43 -28.86
N THR A 908 7.52 16.34 -29.63
CA THR A 908 8.69 17.20 -29.35
C THR A 908 10.12 16.63 -29.45
N GLU A 909 10.83 17.15 -30.45
CA GLU A 909 12.25 16.98 -30.81
C GLU A 909 13.30 17.40 -29.74
N GLU A 910 12.94 17.54 -28.46
CA GLU A 910 13.87 18.01 -27.42
C GLU A 910 14.04 16.99 -26.29
N ASP A 911 14.77 15.89 -26.55
CA ASP A 911 15.73 15.29 -25.59
C ASP A 911 16.39 13.99 -26.11
N SER A 912 16.82 13.96 -27.37
CA SER A 912 17.64 12.86 -27.92
C SER A 912 19.12 12.92 -27.45
N LEU A 913 19.36 13.20 -26.17
CA LEU A 913 20.69 13.23 -25.58
C LEU A 913 20.93 11.96 -24.77
N THR A 914 21.52 10.94 -25.41
CA THR A 914 22.63 10.09 -24.91
C THR A 914 22.83 8.74 -25.66
N ARG A 915 22.29 8.54 -26.87
CA ARG A 915 22.64 7.35 -27.69
C ARG A 915 22.87 7.58 -29.19
N ASN A 916 22.87 8.82 -29.69
CA ASN A 916 23.11 9.14 -31.10
C ASN A 916 24.60 9.13 -31.54
N GLU A 917 25.48 8.41 -30.82
CA GLU A 917 26.90 8.25 -31.20
C GLU A 917 27.27 6.76 -31.44
N ARG A 918 26.45 6.03 -32.21
CA ARG A 918 26.85 4.71 -32.73
C ARG A 918 26.54 4.66 -34.22
N GLU A 919 27.59 4.76 -35.04
CA GLU A 919 27.52 4.50 -36.48
C GLU A 919 27.28 3.01 -36.82
N ASP A 920 27.28 2.09 -35.84
CA ASP A 920 27.04 0.66 -36.07
C ASP A 920 25.82 0.16 -35.28
N LYS A 921 24.67 0.01 -35.94
CA LYS A 921 23.54 -0.77 -35.43
C LYS A 921 23.94 -2.24 -35.32
N ILE A 922 23.59 -2.90 -34.23
CA ILE A 922 23.90 -4.32 -34.03
C ILE A 922 22.65 -5.13 -34.37
N ASN A 923 22.78 -6.04 -35.32
CA ASN A 923 21.71 -6.95 -35.68
C ASN A 923 21.92 -8.30 -35.00
N PHE A 924 20.90 -8.77 -34.28
CA PHE A 924 20.87 -10.16 -33.82
C PHE A 924 21.00 -11.12 -35.00
N LEU A 925 21.79 -12.17 -34.83
CA LEU A 925 21.75 -13.31 -35.74
C LEU A 925 20.47 -14.09 -35.41
N TYR A 926 19.85 -14.66 -36.42
CA TYR A 926 18.67 -15.48 -36.22
C TYR A 926 18.59 -16.56 -37.28
N GLY A 927 17.92 -17.66 -36.96
CA GLY A 927 17.66 -18.73 -37.91
C GLY A 927 16.48 -19.61 -37.50
N ARG A 928 15.90 -20.27 -38.51
CA ARG A 928 14.90 -21.32 -38.35
C ARG A 928 15.57 -22.67 -38.60
N PRO A 929 15.62 -23.56 -37.59
CA PRO A 929 16.20 -24.88 -37.77
C PRO A 929 15.56 -25.64 -38.93
N ASN A 930 16.38 -26.19 -39.81
CA ASN A 930 15.97 -27.02 -40.96
C ASN A 930 17.05 -28.08 -41.28
N ALA A 931 17.81 -28.49 -40.25
CA ALA A 931 18.81 -29.54 -40.37
C ALA A 931 18.17 -30.90 -40.63
N LYS A 932 18.84 -31.73 -41.44
CA LYS A 932 18.44 -33.12 -41.66
C LYS A 932 18.67 -33.95 -40.39
N ILE A 933 17.71 -34.78 -40.04
CA ILE A 933 17.80 -35.64 -38.85
C ILE A 933 18.65 -36.86 -39.17
N GLU A 934 19.74 -37.01 -38.41
CA GLU A 934 20.67 -38.13 -38.58
C GLU A 934 19.96 -39.49 -38.49
N GLY A 935 20.25 -40.38 -39.44
CA GLY A 935 19.68 -41.73 -39.46
C GLY A 935 18.28 -41.84 -40.06
N THR A 936 17.72 -40.77 -40.64
CA THR A 936 16.45 -40.79 -41.37
C THR A 936 16.65 -40.43 -42.84
N GLU A 937 15.94 -41.10 -43.77
CA GLU A 937 16.13 -40.84 -45.20
C GLU A 937 15.54 -39.48 -45.63
N ASP A 938 14.44 -39.01 -45.01
CA ASP A 938 13.69 -37.82 -45.46
C ASP A 938 13.07 -36.94 -44.34
N LYS A 939 13.59 -36.96 -43.11
CA LYS A 939 13.10 -36.05 -42.04
C LYS A 939 14.07 -34.90 -41.78
N TYR A 940 13.49 -33.70 -41.65
CA TYR A 940 14.18 -32.47 -41.31
C TYR A 940 13.55 -31.87 -40.05
N GLU A 941 14.35 -31.21 -39.24
CA GLU A 941 13.85 -30.39 -38.15
C GLU A 941 13.00 -29.24 -38.70
N THR A 942 12.02 -28.81 -37.91
CA THR A 942 11.11 -27.73 -38.31
C THR A 942 10.87 -26.77 -37.16
N THR A 943 10.20 -25.66 -37.45
CA THR A 943 9.68 -24.75 -36.44
C THR A 943 8.15 -24.75 -36.39
N ASN A 944 7.60 -24.34 -35.25
CA ASN A 944 6.18 -24.10 -35.10
C ASN A 944 5.80 -22.79 -35.81
N ILE A 945 4.79 -22.85 -36.69
CA ILE A 945 4.09 -21.68 -37.20
C ILE A 945 2.77 -21.58 -36.45
N TYR A 946 2.48 -20.41 -35.89
CA TYR A 946 1.26 -20.18 -35.13
C TYR A 946 0.43 -19.06 -35.76
N SER A 947 -0.87 -19.13 -35.58
CA SER A 947 -1.78 -18.00 -35.73
C SER A 947 -2.68 -17.88 -34.51
N ASP A 948 -2.74 -16.66 -34.01
CA ASP A 948 -3.78 -16.22 -33.08
C ASP A 948 -4.92 -15.62 -33.87
N ASN A 949 -6.13 -15.95 -33.43
CA ASN A 949 -7.32 -15.89 -34.26
C ASN A 949 -8.44 -15.21 -33.50
N LEU A 950 -8.99 -14.15 -34.06
CA LEU A 950 -10.18 -13.50 -33.50
C LEU A 950 -11.42 -14.33 -33.84
N VAL A 951 -12.13 -14.79 -32.80
CA VAL A 951 -13.30 -15.68 -32.91
C VAL A 951 -14.50 -15.11 -32.15
N MET A 952 -15.70 -15.47 -32.59
CA MET A 952 -16.95 -15.10 -31.94
C MET A 952 -17.50 -16.25 -31.08
N ALA A 953 -17.90 -15.94 -29.85
CA ALA A 953 -18.56 -16.90 -28.99
C ALA A 953 -19.99 -17.17 -29.45
N ARG A 954 -20.41 -18.44 -29.45
CA ARG A 954 -21.76 -18.84 -29.90
C ARG A 954 -22.90 -18.21 -29.11
N ASN A 955 -22.69 -18.03 -27.82
CA ASN A 955 -23.67 -17.44 -26.91
C ASN A 955 -23.57 -15.91 -26.81
N SER A 956 -22.79 -15.25 -27.69
CA SER A 956 -22.71 -13.80 -27.74
C SER A 956 -24.09 -13.19 -27.93
N LYS A 957 -24.40 -12.17 -27.11
CA LYS A 957 -25.66 -11.43 -27.18
C LYS A 957 -25.58 -10.20 -28.09
N HIS A 958 -24.36 -9.84 -28.51
CA HIS A 958 -24.05 -8.57 -29.16
C HIS A 958 -23.31 -8.81 -30.48
N LYS A 959 -23.83 -9.75 -31.29
CA LYS A 959 -23.16 -10.20 -32.53
C LYS A 959 -22.88 -9.06 -33.51
N ASP A 960 -23.78 -8.08 -33.67
CA ASP A 960 -23.56 -6.97 -34.59
C ASP A 960 -22.41 -6.06 -34.14
N VAL A 961 -22.37 -5.68 -32.85
CA VAL A 961 -21.25 -4.91 -32.27
C VAL A 961 -19.94 -5.71 -32.31
N ALA A 962 -20.02 -7.04 -32.20
CA ALA A 962 -18.87 -7.90 -32.37
C ALA A 962 -18.32 -7.79 -33.80
N TYR A 963 -19.16 -7.84 -34.84
CA TYR A 963 -18.74 -7.60 -36.24
C TYR A 963 -18.15 -6.20 -36.44
N ASP A 964 -18.73 -5.16 -35.83
CA ASP A 964 -18.19 -3.80 -35.86
C ASP A 964 -16.76 -3.77 -35.30
N PHE A 965 -16.51 -4.46 -34.19
CA PHE A 965 -15.16 -4.57 -33.63
C PHE A 965 -14.20 -5.36 -34.53
N ILE A 966 -14.64 -6.43 -35.20
CA ILE A 966 -13.80 -7.16 -36.16
C ILE A 966 -13.37 -6.22 -37.29
N ASN A 967 -14.30 -5.43 -37.83
CA ASN A 967 -13.99 -4.45 -38.88
C ASN A 967 -13.08 -3.32 -38.39
N PHE A 968 -13.29 -2.84 -37.16
CA PHE A 968 -12.38 -1.88 -36.52
C PHE A 968 -10.97 -2.47 -36.36
N TYR A 969 -10.85 -3.72 -35.93
CA TYR A 969 -9.57 -4.45 -35.89
C TYR A 969 -8.90 -4.50 -37.27
N ILE A 970 -9.65 -4.86 -38.32
CA ILE A 970 -9.13 -4.96 -39.69
C ILE A 970 -8.59 -3.60 -40.16
N LYS A 971 -9.33 -2.51 -39.88
CA LYS A 971 -8.93 -1.13 -40.19
C LYS A 971 -7.63 -0.74 -39.47
N HIS A 972 -7.52 -1.03 -38.19
CA HIS A 972 -6.40 -0.68 -37.32
C HIS A 972 -5.33 -1.79 -37.19
N ALA A 973 -5.32 -2.76 -38.10
CA ALA A 973 -4.39 -3.90 -38.03
C ALA A 973 -2.92 -3.45 -38.16
N GLN A 974 -2.65 -2.34 -38.85
CA GLN A 974 -1.30 -1.76 -38.89
C GLN A 974 -0.87 -1.23 -37.52
N ASP A 975 -1.70 -0.41 -36.87
CA ASP A 975 -1.43 0.15 -35.54
C ASP A 975 -1.16 -0.95 -34.51
N ILE A 976 -1.92 -2.05 -34.59
CA ILE A 976 -1.75 -3.23 -33.73
C ILE A 976 -0.41 -3.94 -34.03
N SER A 977 -0.06 -4.12 -35.30
CA SER A 977 1.22 -4.72 -35.68
C SER A 977 2.40 -3.89 -35.19
N GLU A 978 2.30 -2.57 -35.30
CA GLU A 978 3.31 -1.62 -34.85
C GLU A 978 3.44 -1.59 -33.31
N PHE A 979 2.31 -1.63 -32.59
CA PHE A 979 2.29 -1.66 -31.13
C PHE A 979 2.84 -2.98 -30.56
N THR A 980 2.44 -4.11 -31.15
CA THR A 980 2.85 -5.44 -30.68
C THR A 980 4.21 -5.88 -31.21
N GLY A 981 4.67 -5.25 -32.29
CA GLY A 981 5.85 -5.69 -33.04
C GLY A 981 5.70 -7.07 -33.65
N THR A 982 4.48 -7.50 -33.96
CA THR A 982 4.18 -8.82 -34.51
C THR A 982 3.42 -8.71 -35.83
N PRO A 983 3.68 -9.58 -36.82
CA PRO A 983 2.94 -9.58 -38.07
C PRO A 983 1.44 -9.83 -37.87
N THR A 984 0.60 -9.07 -38.57
CA THR A 984 -0.82 -9.41 -38.75
C THR A 984 -1.02 -10.26 -40.01
N GLY A 985 -2.21 -10.85 -40.14
CA GLY A 985 -2.53 -11.76 -41.25
C GLY A 985 -2.84 -11.09 -42.60
N PHE A 986 -2.75 -9.75 -42.69
CA PHE A 986 -3.09 -9.01 -43.90
C PHE A 986 -1.85 -8.62 -44.72
N LYS A 987 -1.95 -8.70 -46.04
CA LYS A 987 -0.84 -8.40 -46.95
C LYS A 987 -0.41 -6.93 -46.87
N GLU A 988 -1.38 -6.02 -46.90
CA GLU A 988 -1.13 -4.58 -46.94
C GLU A 988 -0.43 -4.08 -45.67
N THR A 989 -0.82 -4.62 -44.51
CA THR A 989 -0.21 -4.25 -43.22
C THR A 989 1.19 -4.82 -43.07
N LEU A 990 1.42 -6.04 -43.57
CA LEU A 990 2.75 -6.62 -43.60
C LEU A 990 3.68 -5.80 -44.51
N GLU A 991 3.23 -5.47 -45.71
CA GLU A 991 3.97 -4.63 -46.66
C GLU A 991 4.26 -3.24 -46.08
N ALA A 992 3.31 -2.63 -45.36
CA ALA A 992 3.53 -1.36 -44.69
C ALA A 992 4.58 -1.45 -43.56
N ALA A 993 4.61 -2.55 -42.81
CA ALA A 993 5.55 -2.75 -41.71
C ALA A 993 7.00 -2.91 -42.19
N VAL A 994 7.23 -3.62 -43.31
CA VAL A 994 8.57 -3.97 -43.82
C VAL A 994 8.97 -3.27 -45.13
N GLY A 995 8.09 -2.47 -45.71
CA GLY A 995 8.35 -1.70 -46.93
C GLY A 995 9.23 -0.47 -46.68
N ASP A 996 9.51 0.29 -47.74
CA ASP A 996 10.36 1.48 -47.69
C ASP A 996 9.81 2.51 -46.67
N GLY A 997 10.60 2.86 -45.66
CA GLY A 997 10.20 3.75 -44.57
C GLY A 997 9.35 3.11 -43.47
N GLY A 998 9.08 1.80 -43.55
CA GLY A 998 8.33 1.04 -42.56
C GLY A 998 9.10 0.81 -41.26
N MET A 999 8.37 0.64 -40.15
CA MET A 999 8.92 0.46 -38.80
C MET A 999 9.89 -0.73 -38.65
N TYR A 1000 9.76 -1.74 -39.52
CA TYR A 1000 10.55 -2.98 -39.52
C TYR A 1000 11.33 -3.19 -40.83
N GLU A 1001 11.53 -2.16 -41.66
CA GLU A 1001 12.29 -2.23 -42.92
C GLU A 1001 13.65 -2.92 -42.73
N ASN A 1002 14.44 -2.45 -41.76
CA ASN A 1002 15.77 -2.99 -41.44
C ASN A 1002 15.75 -4.38 -40.79
N TYR A 1003 14.56 -4.86 -40.40
CA TYR A 1003 14.35 -6.13 -39.69
C TYR A 1003 13.44 -7.08 -40.47
N LYS A 1004 13.19 -6.82 -41.77
CA LYS A 1004 12.24 -7.55 -42.61
C LYS A 1004 12.34 -9.07 -42.50
N ALA A 1005 13.53 -9.64 -42.72
CA ALA A 1005 13.71 -11.09 -42.73
C ALA A 1005 13.62 -11.74 -41.32
N LEU A 1006 13.76 -10.94 -40.25
CA LEU A 1006 13.47 -11.34 -38.88
C LEU A 1006 11.97 -11.25 -38.58
N PHE A 1007 11.29 -10.21 -39.08
CA PHE A 1007 9.87 -9.94 -38.86
C PHE A 1007 8.95 -10.88 -39.65
N GLU A 1008 9.25 -11.14 -40.92
CA GLU A 1008 8.44 -12.01 -41.78
C GLU A 1008 8.56 -13.50 -41.37
N PRO A 1009 7.43 -14.24 -41.22
CA PRO A 1009 7.44 -15.67 -40.92
C PRO A 1009 8.10 -16.49 -42.03
N ILE A 1010 8.75 -17.62 -41.70
CA ILE A 1010 9.54 -18.42 -42.66
C ILE A 1010 8.79 -18.82 -43.94
N ILE A 1011 7.47 -19.00 -43.88
CA ILE A 1011 6.67 -19.41 -45.03
C ILE A 1011 6.65 -18.37 -46.16
N LEU A 1012 6.91 -17.10 -45.84
CA LEU A 1012 6.99 -16.00 -46.81
C LEU A 1012 8.38 -15.87 -47.45
N HIS A 1013 9.37 -16.58 -46.92
CA HIS A 1013 10.72 -16.53 -47.45
C HIS A 1013 10.80 -17.38 -48.73
N LYS A 1014 11.48 -16.87 -49.75
CA LYS A 1014 11.69 -17.58 -51.02
C LYS A 1014 12.71 -18.73 -50.93
N GLU A 1015 13.29 -18.95 -49.75
CA GLU A 1015 14.26 -20.02 -49.50
C GLU A 1015 13.55 -21.38 -49.43
N LYS A 1016 14.13 -22.41 -50.05
CA LYS A 1016 13.54 -23.75 -50.04
C LYS A 1016 13.66 -24.37 -48.63
N TYR A 1017 12.57 -24.38 -47.88
CA TYR A 1017 12.47 -25.05 -46.59
C TYR A 1017 11.98 -26.49 -46.79
N GLU A 1018 12.80 -27.48 -46.45
CA GLU A 1018 12.52 -28.92 -46.68
C GLU A 1018 11.66 -29.51 -45.55
N GLY A 1019 11.73 -28.91 -44.37
CA GLY A 1019 10.94 -29.24 -43.21
C GLY A 1019 9.43 -29.07 -43.40
N ASN A 1020 8.64 -29.98 -42.86
CA ASN A 1020 7.18 -29.88 -42.87
C ASN A 1020 6.68 -28.85 -41.84
N LEU A 1021 6.43 -27.63 -42.29
CA LEU A 1021 5.88 -26.55 -41.46
C LEU A 1021 4.39 -26.81 -41.14
N GLN A 1022 4.12 -27.10 -39.86
CA GLN A 1022 2.78 -27.35 -39.35
C GLN A 1022 2.51 -26.60 -38.05
N PRO A 1023 1.29 -26.06 -37.87
CA PRO A 1023 0.88 -25.51 -36.58
C PRO A 1023 0.67 -26.63 -35.55
N PHE A 1024 0.61 -26.24 -34.28
CA PHE A 1024 0.17 -27.16 -33.23
C PHE A 1024 -1.30 -27.57 -33.46
N PHE A 1025 -1.59 -28.86 -33.32
CA PHE A 1025 -2.97 -29.34 -33.28
C PHE A 1025 -3.39 -29.66 -31.84
N ASN A 1026 -4.71 -29.72 -31.61
CA ASN A 1026 -5.23 -30.09 -30.31
C ASN A 1026 -5.19 -31.61 -30.13
N ASN A 1027 -4.52 -32.07 -29.07
CA ASN A 1027 -4.50 -33.48 -28.69
C ASN A 1027 -5.01 -33.67 -27.26
N ASN A 1028 -6.32 -33.89 -27.12
CA ASN A 1028 -6.98 -34.04 -25.82
C ASN A 1028 -6.41 -35.17 -24.94
N THR A 1029 -5.68 -36.13 -25.52
CA THR A 1029 -5.07 -37.25 -24.76
C THR A 1029 -3.66 -36.93 -24.29
N TYR A 1030 -2.83 -36.32 -25.13
CA TYR A 1030 -1.40 -36.17 -24.87
C TYR A 1030 -1.00 -34.77 -24.40
N ASP A 1031 -1.74 -33.73 -24.77
CA ASP A 1031 -1.45 -32.35 -24.34
C ASP A 1031 -1.45 -32.20 -22.80
N PRO A 1032 -2.42 -32.77 -22.04
CA PRO A 1032 -2.37 -32.70 -20.58
C PRO A 1032 -1.12 -33.37 -19.98
N ILE A 1033 -0.69 -34.49 -20.57
CA ILE A 1033 0.49 -35.25 -20.12
C ILE A 1033 1.77 -34.44 -20.36
N LEU A 1034 1.85 -33.76 -21.50
CA LEU A 1034 2.96 -32.87 -21.86
C LEU A 1034 3.04 -31.69 -20.88
N VAL A 1035 1.91 -31.04 -20.60
CA VAL A 1035 1.83 -29.91 -19.64
C VAL A 1035 2.24 -30.36 -18.23
N ASP A 1036 1.79 -31.53 -17.78
CA ASP A 1036 2.22 -32.10 -16.49
C ASP A 1036 3.73 -32.35 -16.46
N ALA A 1037 4.30 -32.93 -17.53
CA ALA A 1037 5.73 -33.16 -17.64
C ALA A 1037 6.53 -31.84 -17.64
N PHE A 1038 6.05 -30.81 -18.33
CA PHE A 1038 6.63 -29.46 -18.28
C PHE A 1038 6.64 -28.88 -16.87
N ASN A 1039 5.51 -28.97 -16.16
CA ASN A 1039 5.40 -28.48 -14.79
C ASN A 1039 6.35 -29.21 -13.82
N MET A 1040 6.59 -30.51 -14.03
CA MET A 1040 7.61 -31.26 -13.28
C MET A 1040 9.04 -30.77 -13.58
N LEU A 1041 9.35 -30.50 -14.85
CA LEU A 1041 10.66 -29.94 -15.22
C LEU A 1041 10.88 -28.57 -14.59
N ARG A 1042 9.87 -27.69 -14.67
CA ARG A 1042 9.91 -26.33 -14.12
C ARG A 1042 10.11 -26.30 -12.61
N THR A 1043 9.46 -27.20 -11.86
CA THR A 1043 9.57 -27.28 -10.40
C THR A 1043 10.84 -27.96 -9.90
N SER A 1044 11.51 -28.74 -10.77
CA SER A 1044 12.76 -29.44 -10.44
C SER A 1044 14.02 -28.56 -10.57
N LYS A 1045 13.87 -27.37 -11.13
CA LYS A 1045 14.89 -26.33 -11.29
C LYS A 1045 14.74 -25.28 -10.19
#